data_AF-A0A9D2P881-F1
#
_entry.id   AF-A0A9D2P881-F1
#
_cell.length_a   1.000
_cell.length_b   1.000
_cell.length_c   1.000
_cell.angle_alpha   90.00
_cell.angle_beta   90.00
_cell.angle_gamma   90.00
#
_symmetry.space_group_name_H-M   'P 1'
#
loop_
_entity.id
_entity.type
_entity.pdbx_description
1 polymer ?
#
loop_
_entity_poly.entity_id
_entity_poly.type
_entity_poly.pdbx_seq_one_letter_code
_entity_poly.pdbx_strand_id
1 'polypeptide(L)'
;MKTKGRAWHLIVTVLLIAVFAFTAFFGVSSTYGDVTTTYIKGAQDIRFGVDIKGGVNVTFLPSDGFDATDEQLDAAQSVIENRLVGLNITDYELYADYNQDSLILEFPWQSDETAFDPEAAIQEIGTTAYLTFREGTSADGELILDGSSVENATAQYGPVTSGGASEYYVALEFDDEGAKAFGDATTRLYEEGGSISIWLDDENISVATVNAAITDGRAVITGSGFDRDAVVTLARQINSGALPFALTVDSYSTISPTLGENSLQAMVYAGIIAFALIFVIMTVMYRLPGVMACVGLLGQVAATLAFVSGYFPVFNSFTLTLPGIAGIILAIGMGVDANVITAERIKEELRNGKSLPGALKSGFARGLTPVIDGNVTIVIVAVVLMGAFGPTDGIFAKLLNFVFFAFGASTAGTIYAFGYTLLTGVLLNFVFGVFATRVMIAGAASIKALQNPWLYGADKAPKEPRQIDFVGRKKVFLTFSSCLMAAIVLCAVVLGVQMDTEFTGGAMITLSYQGEPDLGAVEQTAEEALGNANLTLQTGENVATGESTLKISLPGSETVDTDQVTALLDGLAESNPDNHFAQLSLSNVSPAMGTRFLQKSLVAVVFALALIMIYIAFRFKNIGGLAGGAMAILALVNDVMVIFGTFVLLRAPLDGNFIAALLTILGYSVNDTVVIYDRIRENRKLLGKKVSFGELVNQSLNQSLKRTLMTSVTTVTALAVMCVVSVLYGLESIFTFAFPLMMGMISGVYTSLCISTSAWVLWNGRKTKQKK
;
A
#
# COMPACT_ATOMS: atom_id res chain seq x y z
N MET A 1 -33.73 -8.89 16.78
CA MET A 1 -34.88 -7.95 16.77
C MET A 1 -36.19 -8.72 16.72
N LYS A 2 -37.09 -8.48 17.68
CA LYS A 2 -38.43 -9.09 17.80
C LYS A 2 -39.55 -8.24 17.16
N THR A 3 -39.24 -7.06 16.61
CA THR A 3 -40.21 -6.09 16.08
C THR A 3 -40.24 -6.13 14.55
N LYS A 4 -41.45 -6.13 13.96
CA LYS A 4 -41.67 -5.98 12.51
C LYS A 4 -41.06 -4.64 12.05
N GLY A 5 -40.30 -4.64 10.96
CA GLY A 5 -39.79 -3.41 10.35
C GLY A 5 -40.94 -2.47 10.00
N ARG A 6 -40.77 -1.17 10.25
CA ARG A 6 -41.71 -0.11 9.86
C ARG A 6 -41.21 0.54 8.58
N ALA A 7 -42.12 1.08 7.77
CA ALA A 7 -41.79 1.67 6.46
C ALA A 7 -40.77 2.82 6.57
N TRP A 8 -40.83 3.59 7.67
CA TRP A 8 -39.89 4.68 7.91
C TRP A 8 -38.43 4.22 8.06
N HIS A 9 -38.18 2.96 8.48
CA HIS A 9 -36.81 2.45 8.57
C HIS A 9 -36.10 2.46 7.22
N LEU A 10 -36.81 2.14 6.13
CA LEU A 10 -36.24 2.19 4.78
C LEU A 10 -35.83 3.63 4.43
N ILE A 11 -36.77 4.56 4.54
CA ILE A 11 -36.56 5.96 4.14
C ILE A 11 -35.46 6.60 4.96
N VAL A 12 -35.48 6.42 6.29
CA VAL A 12 -34.48 7.00 7.19
C VAL A 12 -33.10 6.40 6.93
N THR A 13 -32.97 5.09 6.75
CA THR A 13 -31.66 4.48 6.46
C THR A 13 -31.10 4.94 5.12
N VAL A 14 -31.93 5.02 4.07
CA VAL A 14 -31.48 5.53 2.76
C VAL A 14 -31.03 6.99 2.86
N LEU A 15 -31.81 7.84 3.55
CA LEU A 15 -31.46 9.25 3.75
C LEU A 15 -30.17 9.40 4.57
N LEU A 16 -30.01 8.64 5.65
CA LEU A 16 -28.79 8.67 6.46
C LEU A 16 -27.56 8.25 5.65
N ILE A 17 -27.67 7.20 4.83
CA ILE A 17 -26.57 6.78 3.95
C ILE A 17 -26.29 7.85 2.90
N ALA A 18 -27.31 8.46 2.30
CA ALA A 18 -27.12 9.50 1.28
C ALA A 18 -26.47 10.76 1.86
N VAL A 19 -26.92 11.22 3.04
CA VAL A 19 -26.33 12.37 3.74
C VAL A 19 -24.91 12.04 4.17
N PHE A 20 -24.68 10.87 4.77
CA PHE A 20 -23.35 10.45 5.19
C PHE A 20 -22.39 10.35 4.00
N ALA A 21 -22.80 9.71 2.91
CA ALA A 21 -22.02 9.67 1.67
C ALA A 21 -21.72 11.07 1.16
N PHE A 22 -22.72 11.95 1.07
CA PHE A 22 -22.50 13.33 0.64
C PHE A 22 -21.44 14.03 1.52
N THR A 23 -21.57 13.95 2.85
CA THR A 23 -20.59 14.58 3.76
C THR A 23 -19.21 13.93 3.72
N ALA A 24 -19.11 12.62 3.48
CA ALA A 24 -17.84 11.91 3.39
C ALA A 24 -17.09 12.23 2.09
N PHE A 25 -17.82 12.44 0.98
CA PHE A 25 -17.21 12.84 -0.29
C PHE A 25 -16.84 14.32 -0.33
N PHE A 26 -17.76 15.21 0.05
CA PHE A 26 -17.58 16.66 -0.14
C PHE A 26 -17.08 17.40 1.11
N GLY A 27 -17.10 16.77 2.28
CA GLY A 27 -16.79 17.44 3.54
C GLY A 27 -17.83 18.50 3.91
N VAL A 28 -17.54 19.23 4.98
CA VAL A 28 -18.26 20.44 5.38
C VAL A 28 -17.23 21.48 5.79
N SER A 29 -17.06 22.51 4.97
CA SER A 29 -16.18 23.64 5.23
C SER A 29 -16.96 24.96 5.17
N SER A 30 -16.45 25.97 5.88
CA SER A 30 -16.91 27.35 5.76
C SER A 30 -15.73 28.23 5.48
N THR A 31 -15.83 29.05 4.44
CA THR A 31 -14.83 30.05 4.09
C THR A 31 -15.27 31.40 4.64
N TYR A 32 -14.40 32.06 5.40
CA TYR A 32 -14.59 33.42 5.88
C TYR A 32 -13.34 34.24 5.56
N GLY A 33 -13.45 35.17 4.60
CA GLY A 33 -12.26 35.82 4.02
C GLY A 33 -11.41 34.80 3.25
N ASP A 34 -10.10 34.82 3.49
CA ASP A 34 -9.13 33.90 2.86
C ASP A 34 -8.92 32.61 3.67
N VAL A 35 -9.57 32.48 4.85
CA VAL A 35 -9.44 31.31 5.72
C VAL A 35 -10.59 30.34 5.49
N THR A 36 -10.26 29.14 5.01
CA THR A 36 -11.21 28.02 4.91
C THR A 36 -11.10 27.15 6.16
N THR A 37 -12.17 27.11 6.97
CA THR A 37 -12.26 26.24 8.14
C THR A 37 -13.05 24.98 7.79
N THR A 38 -12.37 23.84 7.75
CA THR A 38 -13.00 22.53 7.53
C THR A 38 -13.53 21.96 8.86
N TYR A 39 -14.84 21.79 8.98
CA TYR A 39 -15.48 21.18 10.16
C TYR A 39 -15.56 19.66 10.05
N ILE A 40 -15.78 19.15 8.84
CA ILE A 40 -15.83 17.72 8.53
C ILE A 40 -14.97 17.50 7.30
N LYS A 41 -13.92 16.69 7.45
CA LYS A 41 -13.02 16.34 6.35
C LYS A 41 -13.72 15.43 5.34
N GLY A 42 -13.65 15.80 4.06
CA GLY A 42 -14.17 15.05 2.91
C GLY A 42 -13.10 14.28 2.16
N ALA A 43 -13.43 13.76 0.98
CA ALA A 43 -12.48 13.03 0.14
C ALA A 43 -11.33 13.92 -0.38
N GLN A 44 -11.54 15.23 -0.43
CA GLN A 44 -10.52 16.22 -0.81
C GLN A 44 -9.44 16.42 0.27
N ASP A 45 -9.77 16.10 1.53
CA ASP A 45 -8.85 16.20 2.66
C ASP A 45 -8.06 14.88 2.88
N ILE A 46 -8.21 13.90 1.97
CA ILE A 46 -7.42 12.67 2.00
C ILE A 46 -5.96 13.02 1.73
N ARG A 47 -5.09 12.53 2.60
CA ARG A 47 -3.65 12.55 2.37
C ARG A 47 -3.32 11.47 1.35
N PHE A 48 -2.66 11.84 0.27
CA PHE A 48 -2.24 10.91 -0.77
C PHE A 48 -0.74 10.63 -0.64
N GLY A 49 -0.34 9.37 -0.84
CA GLY A 49 1.06 8.96 -0.80
C GLY A 49 1.87 9.47 -1.99
N VAL A 50 3.19 9.26 -1.92
CA VAL A 50 4.13 9.70 -2.97
C VAL A 50 3.88 9.05 -4.33
N ASP A 51 3.23 7.90 -4.37
CA ASP A 51 2.82 7.24 -5.62
C ASP A 51 1.69 7.96 -6.36
N ILE A 52 0.99 8.89 -5.70
CA ILE A 52 -0.10 9.69 -6.26
C ILE A 52 0.29 11.17 -6.38
N LYS A 53 0.96 11.74 -5.39
CA LYS A 53 1.37 13.15 -5.46
C LYS A 53 2.70 13.36 -6.19
N GLY A 54 3.45 12.30 -6.43
CA GLY A 54 4.89 12.40 -6.64
C GLY A 54 5.60 12.83 -5.36
N GLY A 55 6.87 12.49 -5.22
CA GLY A 55 7.63 12.76 -4.02
C GLY A 55 8.80 11.83 -3.84
N VAL A 56 9.29 11.82 -2.60
CA VAL A 56 10.46 11.08 -2.16
C VAL A 56 10.05 10.13 -1.05
N ASN A 57 10.50 8.89 -1.16
CA ASN A 57 10.52 7.92 -0.07
C ASN A 57 11.98 7.49 0.11
N VAL A 58 12.57 7.71 1.28
CA VAL A 58 13.97 7.41 1.57
C VAL A 58 14.10 6.69 2.91
N THR A 59 15.01 5.72 2.97
CA THR A 59 15.41 5.05 4.19
C THR A 59 16.86 5.35 4.48
N PHE A 60 17.10 6.01 5.61
CA PHE A 60 18.43 6.28 6.14
C PHE A 60 18.84 5.20 7.14
N LEU A 61 20.11 4.79 7.09
CA LEU A 61 20.76 3.96 8.09
C LEU A 61 22.02 4.65 8.65
N PRO A 62 22.37 4.39 9.92
CA PRO A 62 23.63 4.79 10.49
C PRO A 62 24.79 4.28 9.64
N SER A 63 25.74 5.17 9.38
CA SER A 63 26.94 4.87 8.62
C SER A 63 27.79 3.85 9.36
N ASP A 64 28.55 3.05 8.61
CA ASP A 64 29.51 2.07 9.13
C ASP A 64 28.92 1.03 10.10
N GLY A 65 27.59 0.83 10.07
CA GLY A 65 26.90 -0.10 10.96
C GLY A 65 26.91 0.34 12.41
N PHE A 66 26.89 1.65 12.66
CA PHE A 66 26.74 2.23 13.99
C PHE A 66 25.44 1.76 14.65
N ASP A 67 25.54 1.18 15.85
CA ASP A 67 24.42 0.69 16.66
C ASP A 67 23.82 1.88 17.42
N ALA A 68 22.76 2.48 16.87
CA ALA A 68 22.17 3.69 17.40
C ALA A 68 21.17 3.37 18.51
N THR A 69 21.28 4.08 19.64
CA THR A 69 20.27 3.95 20.71
C THR A 69 18.94 4.59 20.30
N ASP A 70 17.83 4.13 20.89
CA ASP A 70 16.50 4.71 20.67
C ASP A 70 16.50 6.25 20.86
N GLU A 71 17.21 6.75 21.88
CA GLU A 71 17.34 8.18 22.15
C GLU A 71 18.11 8.93 21.05
N GLN A 72 19.13 8.30 20.46
CA GLN A 72 19.87 8.87 19.34
C GLN A 72 19.06 8.86 18.04
N LEU A 73 18.23 7.83 17.83
CA LEU A 73 17.29 7.79 16.70
C LEU A 73 16.22 8.87 16.82
N ASP A 74 15.66 9.08 18.01
CA ASP A 74 14.70 10.14 18.28
C ASP A 74 15.32 11.54 18.08
N ALA A 75 16.58 11.72 18.46
CA ALA A 75 17.34 12.95 18.22
C ALA A 75 17.60 13.18 16.72
N ALA A 76 18.04 12.15 15.99
CA ALA A 76 18.21 12.21 14.55
C ALA A 76 16.88 12.51 13.83
N GLN A 77 15.79 11.90 14.28
CA GLN A 77 14.44 12.19 13.80
C GLN A 77 14.10 13.67 13.95
N SER A 78 14.32 14.24 15.14
CA SER A 78 14.03 15.65 15.42
C SER A 78 14.85 16.61 14.54
N VAL A 79 16.12 16.29 14.27
CA VAL A 79 16.97 17.07 13.36
C VAL A 79 16.43 17.03 11.93
N ILE A 80 16.05 15.84 11.44
CA ILE A 80 15.44 15.69 10.10
C ILE A 80 14.11 16.47 10.02
N GLU A 81 13.26 16.43 11.05
CA GLU A 81 12.02 17.22 11.09
C GLU A 81 12.29 18.73 10.95
N ASN A 82 13.30 19.24 11.66
CA ASN A 82 13.71 20.65 11.55
C ASN A 82 14.23 20.99 10.14
N ARG A 83 14.99 20.09 9.51
CA ARG A 83 15.46 20.27 8.12
C ARG A 83 14.30 20.32 7.13
N LEU A 84 13.34 19.41 7.26
CA LEU A 84 12.14 19.37 6.44
C LEU A 84 11.35 20.68 6.55
N VAL A 85 11.15 21.18 7.78
CA VAL A 85 10.50 22.48 8.00
C VAL A 85 11.32 23.62 7.37
N GLY A 86 12.65 23.59 7.49
CA GLY A 86 13.55 24.57 6.85
C GLY A 86 13.54 24.54 5.31
N LEU A 87 13.24 23.37 4.73
CA LEU A 87 12.99 23.16 3.30
C LEU A 87 11.55 23.49 2.89
N ASN A 88 10.72 23.98 3.81
CA ASN A 88 9.29 24.22 3.60
C ASN A 88 8.49 22.95 3.24
N ILE A 89 9.01 21.77 3.61
CA ILE A 89 8.34 20.48 3.48
C ILE A 89 7.58 20.21 4.77
N THR A 90 6.28 20.50 4.78
CA THR A 90 5.42 20.35 5.97
C THR A 90 4.51 19.13 5.94
N ASP A 91 4.34 18.51 4.76
CA ASP A 91 3.53 17.29 4.58
C ASP A 91 4.47 16.09 4.52
N TYR A 92 5.02 15.61 5.64
CA TYR A 92 5.94 14.46 5.65
C TYR A 92 5.48 13.36 6.60
N GLU A 93 5.95 12.15 6.37
CA GLU A 93 5.90 11.03 7.30
C GLU A 93 7.32 10.61 7.61
N LEU A 94 7.67 10.63 8.88
CA LEU A 94 8.98 10.22 9.36
C LEU A 94 8.78 9.21 10.48
N TYR A 95 9.42 8.06 10.35
CA TYR A 95 9.32 6.96 11.31
C TYR A 95 10.70 6.42 11.64
N ALA A 96 10.98 6.25 12.93
CA ALA A 96 12.13 5.49 13.39
C ALA A 96 11.81 3.99 13.50
N ASP A 97 12.72 3.15 12.99
CA ASP A 97 12.74 1.71 13.25
C ASP A 97 13.86 1.34 14.19
N TYR A 98 13.53 1.31 15.47
CA TYR A 98 14.40 0.91 16.57
C TYR A 98 14.96 -0.53 16.46
N ASN A 99 14.45 -1.38 15.55
CA ASN A 99 14.99 -2.74 15.40
C ASN A 99 16.10 -2.83 14.34
N GLN A 100 16.23 -1.83 13.47
CA GLN A 100 17.20 -1.79 12.36
C GLN A 100 17.99 -0.47 12.35
N ASP A 101 17.80 0.33 13.39
CA ASP A 101 18.37 1.65 13.56
C ASP A 101 18.12 2.56 12.37
N SER A 102 16.98 2.43 11.69
CA SER A 102 16.72 3.17 10.45
C SER A 102 15.68 4.29 10.62
N LEU A 103 15.78 5.30 9.76
CA LEU A 103 14.81 6.40 9.66
C LEU A 103 14.17 6.36 8.27
N ILE A 104 12.86 6.18 8.23
CA ILE A 104 12.08 6.12 6.98
C ILE A 104 11.35 7.45 6.83
N LEU A 105 11.67 8.18 5.77
CA LEU A 105 11.10 9.48 5.45
C LEU A 105 10.34 9.39 4.13
N GLU A 106 9.08 9.83 4.15
CA GLU A 106 8.25 9.99 2.96
C GLU A 106 7.69 11.43 2.91
N PHE A 107 7.84 12.12 1.80
CA PHE A 107 7.19 13.42 1.58
C PHE A 107 6.81 13.62 0.11
N PRO A 108 5.63 14.20 -0.18
CA PRO A 108 5.26 14.57 -1.52
C PRO A 108 6.06 15.79 -1.98
N TRP A 109 6.37 15.82 -3.27
CA TRP A 109 7.07 16.96 -3.87
C TRP A 109 6.12 18.16 -4.01
N GLN A 110 6.64 19.38 -3.88
CA GLN A 110 5.85 20.60 -4.10
C GLN A 110 5.47 20.69 -5.59
N SER A 111 4.17 20.64 -5.89
CA SER A 111 3.67 20.54 -7.27
C SER A 111 3.95 21.80 -8.11
N ASP A 112 4.28 22.91 -7.48
CA ASP A 112 4.61 24.21 -8.06
C ASP A 112 6.12 24.46 -8.25
N GLU A 113 6.96 23.56 -7.75
CA GLU A 113 8.41 23.65 -7.87
C GLU A 113 8.88 23.05 -9.21
N THR A 114 9.37 23.91 -10.11
CA THR A 114 9.73 23.52 -11.49
C THR A 114 11.09 22.82 -11.59
N ALA A 115 11.92 22.91 -10.54
CA ALA A 115 13.18 22.20 -10.45
C ALA A 115 12.98 20.97 -9.57
N PHE A 116 12.65 19.84 -10.19
CA PHE A 116 12.57 18.55 -9.50
C PHE A 116 13.99 18.01 -9.27
N ASP A 117 14.55 18.24 -8.08
CA ASP A 117 15.83 17.67 -7.64
C ASP A 117 15.67 17.02 -6.25
N PRO A 118 14.92 15.90 -6.18
CA PRO A 118 14.72 15.18 -4.93
C PRO A 118 16.01 14.58 -4.39
N GLU A 119 16.98 14.26 -5.24
CA GLU A 119 18.24 13.68 -4.84
C GLU A 119 19.10 14.68 -4.04
N ALA A 120 19.20 15.94 -4.46
CA ALA A 120 19.86 16.98 -3.67
C ALA A 120 19.18 17.19 -2.31
N ALA A 121 17.84 17.14 -2.26
CA ALA A 121 17.10 17.23 -1.00
C ALA A 121 17.40 16.05 -0.07
N ILE A 122 17.46 14.82 -0.59
CA ILE A 122 17.84 13.62 0.18
C ILE A 122 19.25 13.78 0.75
N GLN A 123 20.19 14.25 -0.07
CA GLN A 123 21.58 14.45 0.35
C GLN A 123 21.66 15.51 1.46
N GLU A 124 20.99 16.65 1.30
CA GLU A 124 20.94 17.71 2.31
C GLU A 124 20.35 17.19 3.63
N ILE A 125 19.24 16.46 3.57
CA ILE A 125 18.57 15.88 4.74
C ILE A 125 19.46 14.84 5.43
N GLY A 126 20.24 14.05 4.68
CA GLY A 126 21.13 13.02 5.20
C GLY A 126 22.49 13.51 5.74
N THR A 127 22.89 14.76 5.48
CA THR A 127 24.20 15.28 5.90
C THR A 127 24.38 15.32 7.43
N THR A 128 25.58 15.04 7.96
CA THR A 128 25.76 15.08 9.42
C THR A 128 25.67 16.53 9.92
N ALA A 129 26.21 17.48 9.17
CA ALA A 129 26.27 18.90 9.49
C ALA A 129 26.93 19.19 10.85
N TYR A 130 27.99 18.45 11.19
CA TYR A 130 28.77 18.64 12.40
C TYR A 130 29.69 19.85 12.26
N LEU A 131 29.22 20.99 12.78
CA LEU A 131 29.95 22.25 12.79
C LEU A 131 30.93 22.31 13.97
N THR A 132 32.20 22.61 13.72
CA THR A 132 33.21 22.84 14.77
C THR A 132 34.04 24.08 14.53
N PHE A 133 34.36 24.78 15.62
CA PHE A 133 35.26 25.92 15.65
C PHE A 133 36.55 25.50 16.33
N ARG A 134 37.67 25.60 15.61
CA ARG A 134 38.97 25.11 16.08
C ARG A 134 40.04 26.18 15.99
N GLU A 135 40.97 26.17 16.93
CA GLU A 135 42.12 27.05 16.92
C GLU A 135 43.09 26.70 15.78
N GLY A 136 43.68 27.72 15.15
CA GLY A 136 44.61 27.56 14.06
C GLY A 136 43.93 27.42 12.70
N THR A 137 44.57 26.67 11.80
CA THR A 137 44.14 26.52 10.40
C THR A 137 43.92 25.06 9.99
N SER A 138 43.92 24.14 10.97
CA SER A 138 43.92 22.69 10.75
C SER A 138 42.76 22.05 11.50
N ALA A 139 42.25 20.95 10.94
CA ALA A 139 41.22 20.13 11.56
C ALA A 139 41.68 19.52 12.89
N ASP A 140 42.99 19.42 13.14
CA ASP A 140 43.54 18.91 14.40
C ASP A 140 43.67 19.97 15.51
N GLY A 141 43.23 21.21 15.23
CA GLY A 141 43.25 22.31 16.20
C GLY A 141 42.39 22.03 17.43
N GLU A 142 42.72 22.71 18.54
CA GLU A 142 41.95 22.63 19.80
C GLU A 142 40.51 23.10 19.56
N LEU A 143 39.53 22.29 19.99
CA LEU A 143 38.11 22.59 19.84
C LEU A 143 37.72 23.73 20.79
N ILE A 144 37.19 24.82 20.22
CA ILE A 144 36.68 25.98 20.96
C ILE A 144 35.25 25.73 21.39
N LEU A 145 34.39 25.45 20.40
CA LEU A 145 32.97 25.13 20.55
C LEU A 145 32.48 24.38 19.30
N ASP A 146 31.31 23.77 19.41
CA ASP A 146 30.64 23.06 18.31
C ASP A 146 29.29 23.72 17.98
N GLY A 147 28.63 23.21 16.94
CA GLY A 147 27.35 23.73 16.46
C GLY A 147 26.21 23.70 17.48
N SER A 148 26.32 22.93 18.57
CA SER A 148 25.27 22.90 19.62
C SER A 148 25.15 24.22 20.38
N SER A 149 26.20 25.04 20.38
CA SER A 149 26.20 26.38 21.00
C SER A 149 25.71 27.49 20.08
N VAL A 150 25.26 27.18 18.86
CA VAL A 150 24.69 28.15 17.91
C VAL A 150 23.17 28.24 18.14
N GLU A 151 22.69 29.42 18.54
CA GLU A 151 21.26 29.68 18.74
C GLU A 151 20.56 29.99 17.41
N ASN A 152 21.24 30.71 16.51
CA ASN A 152 20.67 31.12 15.23
C ASN A 152 21.74 31.35 14.15
N ALA A 153 21.47 30.93 12.92
CA ALA A 153 22.28 31.17 11.74
C ALA A 153 21.45 31.84 10.63
N THR A 154 21.91 32.96 10.08
CA THR A 154 21.18 33.70 9.05
C THR A 154 22.05 34.01 7.84
N ALA A 155 21.54 33.65 6.65
CA ALA A 155 22.16 34.05 5.39
C ALA A 155 21.94 35.55 5.14
N GLN A 156 23.01 36.30 4.89
CA GLN A 156 22.96 37.74 4.66
C GLN A 156 23.83 38.14 3.47
N TYR A 157 23.49 39.28 2.86
CA TYR A 157 24.29 39.92 1.83
C TYR A 157 24.60 41.35 2.24
N GLY A 158 25.88 41.71 2.26
CA GLY A 158 26.28 43.05 2.64
C GLY A 158 27.77 43.17 2.92
N PRO A 159 28.23 44.36 3.32
CA PRO A 159 29.63 44.56 3.69
C PRO A 159 29.90 43.92 5.06
N VAL A 160 30.73 42.87 5.09
CA VAL A 160 31.16 42.20 6.34
C VAL A 160 32.13 43.07 7.14
N THR A 161 32.89 43.93 6.46
CA THR A 161 33.77 44.92 7.08
C THR A 161 33.34 46.34 6.71
N SER A 162 33.56 47.29 7.62
CA SER A 162 33.21 48.69 7.40
C SER A 162 33.93 49.27 6.17
N GLY A 163 33.19 49.51 5.09
CA GLY A 163 33.72 50.02 3.82
C GLY A 163 34.18 48.95 2.82
N GLY A 164 33.97 47.67 3.12
CA GLY A 164 34.29 46.54 2.24
C GLY A 164 33.29 46.35 1.09
N ALA A 165 33.64 45.49 0.13
CA ALA A 165 32.71 45.03 -0.90
C ALA A 165 31.58 44.20 -0.26
N SER A 166 30.40 44.23 -0.87
CA SER A 166 29.29 43.39 -0.41
C SER A 166 29.49 41.96 -0.88
N GLU A 167 29.43 41.02 0.06
CA GLU A 167 29.58 39.58 -0.17
C GLU A 167 28.46 38.81 0.55
N TYR A 168 28.25 37.56 0.16
CA TYR A 168 27.33 36.66 0.85
C TYR A 168 28.05 36.03 2.04
N TYR A 169 27.38 36.00 3.19
CA TYR A 169 27.93 35.45 4.43
C TYR A 169 26.84 34.83 5.31
N VAL A 170 27.25 34.01 6.27
CA VAL A 170 26.36 33.46 7.30
C VAL A 170 26.66 34.15 8.63
N ALA A 171 25.67 34.84 9.19
CA ALA A 171 25.75 35.45 10.52
C ALA A 171 25.25 34.46 11.57
N LEU A 172 26.05 34.26 12.62
CA LEU A 172 25.78 33.37 13.73
C LEU A 172 25.52 34.17 15.01
N GLU A 173 24.55 33.70 15.79
CA GLU A 173 24.34 34.10 17.18
C GLU A 173 24.52 32.86 18.06
N PHE A 174 25.42 32.96 19.04
CA PHE A 174 25.68 31.90 20.01
C PHE A 174 24.81 32.05 21.26
N ASP A 175 24.55 30.94 21.94
CA ASP A 175 23.96 30.96 23.28
C ASP A 175 24.93 31.54 24.33
N ASP A 176 24.45 31.72 25.57
CA ASP A 176 25.24 32.32 26.66
C ASP A 176 26.56 31.57 26.96
N GLU A 177 26.58 30.23 26.81
CA GLU A 177 27.77 29.42 27.06
C GLU A 177 28.76 29.49 25.89
N GLY A 178 28.25 29.40 24.66
CA GLY A 178 29.02 29.54 23.41
C GLY A 178 29.61 30.93 23.25
N ALA A 179 28.86 31.99 23.54
CA ALA A 179 29.34 33.37 23.50
C ALA A 179 30.54 33.58 24.45
N LYS A 180 30.50 32.94 25.62
CA LYS A 180 31.60 32.98 26.58
C LYS A 180 32.81 32.19 26.10
N ALA A 181 32.62 30.95 25.65
CA ALA A 181 33.70 30.10 25.14
C ALA A 181 34.40 30.73 23.93
N PHE A 182 33.63 31.26 22.98
CA PHE A 182 34.13 31.97 21.81
C PHE A 182 34.83 33.28 22.18
N GLY A 183 34.29 34.03 23.14
CA GLY A 183 34.90 35.26 23.65
C GLY A 183 36.24 35.01 24.33
N ASP A 184 36.34 33.97 25.16
CA ASP A 184 37.59 33.60 25.84
C ASP A 184 38.67 33.18 24.83
N ALA A 185 38.30 32.36 23.83
CA ALA A 185 39.22 31.92 22.78
C ALA A 185 39.67 33.07 21.87
N THR A 186 38.75 33.91 21.40
CA THR A 186 39.10 35.07 20.54
C THR A 186 39.94 36.11 21.29
N THR A 187 39.74 36.29 22.61
CA THR A 187 40.58 37.17 23.43
C THR A 187 42.03 36.66 23.48
N ARG A 188 42.23 35.36 23.72
CA ARG A 188 43.56 34.73 23.74
C ARG A 188 44.22 34.81 22.37
N LEU A 189 43.52 34.39 21.32
CA LEU A 189 44.07 34.35 19.96
C LEU A 189 44.36 35.75 19.40
N TYR A 190 43.64 36.78 19.83
CA TYR A 190 43.96 38.17 19.47
C TYR A 190 45.33 38.62 20.02
N GLU A 191 45.67 38.25 21.25
CA GLU A 191 46.95 38.59 21.86
C GLU A 191 48.13 37.83 21.22
N GLU A 192 47.88 36.60 20.76
CA GLU A 192 48.88 35.71 20.16
C GLU A 192 49.02 35.89 18.64
N GLY A 193 48.09 36.61 17.99
CA GLY A 193 48.02 36.74 16.53
C GLY A 193 47.57 35.44 15.84
N GLY A 194 46.69 34.67 16.50
CA GLY A 194 46.18 33.39 16.04
C GLY A 194 44.99 33.49 15.08
N SER A 195 44.58 32.33 14.58
CA SER A 195 43.44 32.16 13.67
C SER A 195 42.42 31.18 14.24
N ILE A 196 41.18 31.25 13.75
CA ILE A 196 40.13 30.26 13.97
C ILE A 196 39.77 29.66 12.62
N SER A 197 39.60 28.35 12.60
CA SER A 197 39.11 27.59 11.46
C SER A 197 37.73 27.00 11.78
N ILE A 198 36.85 27.03 10.79
CA ILE A 198 35.47 26.58 10.87
C ILE A 198 35.33 25.39 9.94
N TRP A 199 34.92 24.26 10.50
CA TRP A 199 34.81 22.99 9.82
C TRP A 199 33.37 22.50 9.86
N LEU A 200 32.90 21.96 8.75
CA LEU A 200 31.61 21.28 8.65
C LEU A 200 31.89 19.88 8.08
N ASP A 201 31.57 18.83 8.84
CA ASP A 201 31.80 17.43 8.41
C ASP A 201 33.25 17.18 7.94
N ASP A 202 34.22 17.72 8.69
CA ASP A 202 35.66 17.68 8.39
C ASP A 202 36.11 18.41 7.10
N GLU A 203 35.22 19.13 6.43
CA GLU A 203 35.54 20.04 5.34
C GLU A 203 35.77 21.48 5.86
N ASN A 204 36.83 22.12 5.38
CA ASN A 204 37.17 23.48 5.79
C ASN A 204 36.27 24.50 5.08
N ILE A 205 35.36 25.12 5.83
CA ILE A 205 34.44 26.13 5.30
C ILE A 205 35.08 27.51 5.32
N SER A 206 35.83 27.84 6.37
CA SER A 206 36.41 29.17 6.53
C SER A 206 37.60 29.15 7.49
N VAL A 207 38.61 29.97 7.18
CA VAL A 207 39.73 30.25 8.08
C VAL A 207 39.84 31.76 8.21
N ALA A 208 39.76 32.27 9.43
CA ALA A 208 39.81 33.69 9.71
C ALA A 208 40.86 34.01 10.78
N THR A 209 41.65 35.06 10.54
CA THR A 209 42.56 35.61 11.56
C THR A 209 41.75 36.41 12.58
N VAL A 210 42.03 36.21 13.87
CA VAL A 210 41.33 36.93 14.95
C VAL A 210 41.92 38.34 15.07
N ASN A 211 41.16 39.34 14.65
CA ASN A 211 41.59 40.75 14.64
C ASN A 211 41.05 41.57 15.82
N ALA A 212 40.12 41.03 16.60
CA ALA A 212 39.57 41.61 17.82
C ALA A 212 38.91 40.50 18.66
N ALA A 213 38.79 40.72 19.97
CA ALA A 213 38.02 39.83 20.84
C ALA A 213 36.52 39.98 20.55
N ILE A 214 35.83 38.85 20.35
CA ILE A 214 34.38 38.78 20.03
C ILE A 214 33.64 38.31 21.28
N THR A 215 33.18 39.27 22.08
CA THR A 215 32.52 39.00 23.39
C THR A 215 31.01 39.23 23.38
N ASP A 216 30.46 39.64 22.23
CA ASP A 216 29.04 39.92 22.02
C ASP A 216 28.25 38.72 21.48
N GLY A 217 28.89 37.55 21.37
CA GLY A 217 28.24 36.30 20.97
C GLY A 217 27.87 36.23 19.48
N ARG A 218 28.43 37.11 18.63
CA ARG A 218 28.10 37.17 17.20
C ARG A 218 29.30 36.88 16.33
N ALA A 219 29.16 35.94 15.40
CA ALA A 219 30.21 35.59 14.44
C ALA A 219 29.70 35.67 13.01
N VAL A 220 30.62 35.82 12.05
CA VAL A 220 30.29 35.81 10.62
C VAL A 220 31.20 34.81 9.92
N ILE A 221 30.59 33.90 9.16
CA ILE A 221 31.29 32.97 8.27
C ILE A 221 31.34 33.56 6.87
N THR A 222 32.55 33.76 6.36
CA THR A 222 32.83 34.15 4.97
C THR A 222 33.63 33.06 4.27
N GLY A 223 33.37 32.81 2.99
CA GLY A 223 34.09 31.79 2.21
C GLY A 223 34.28 32.20 0.76
N SER A 224 35.34 31.70 0.12
CA SER A 224 35.57 31.91 -1.31
C SER A 224 34.57 31.11 -2.12
N GLY A 225 33.73 31.77 -2.92
CA GLY A 225 32.72 31.11 -3.75
C GLY A 225 31.33 31.01 -3.12
N PHE A 226 31.09 31.70 -1.99
CA PHE A 226 29.74 31.83 -1.44
C PHE A 226 28.84 32.62 -2.41
N ASP A 227 27.86 31.92 -2.96
CA ASP A 227 26.71 32.51 -3.64
C ASP A 227 25.49 32.50 -2.71
N ARG A 228 24.35 32.97 -3.23
CA ARG A 228 23.11 33.08 -2.47
C ARG A 228 22.63 31.72 -1.96
N ASP A 229 22.69 30.70 -2.80
CA ASP A 229 22.09 29.41 -2.50
C ASP A 229 22.97 28.65 -1.52
N ALA A 230 24.31 28.71 -1.69
CA ALA A 230 25.28 28.14 -0.77
C ALA A 230 25.14 28.67 0.67
N VAL A 231 25.00 30.00 0.85
CA VAL A 231 24.85 30.55 2.22
C VAL A 231 23.50 30.24 2.85
N VAL A 232 22.44 30.11 2.05
CA VAL A 232 21.11 29.72 2.54
C VAL A 232 21.13 28.25 2.98
N THR A 233 21.71 27.36 2.18
CA THR A 233 21.88 25.95 2.53
C THR A 233 22.74 25.79 3.79
N LEU A 234 23.88 26.48 3.86
CA LEU A 234 24.75 26.44 5.04
C LEU A 234 24.04 26.94 6.31
N ALA A 235 23.33 28.07 6.23
CA ALA A 235 22.57 28.58 7.37
C ALA A 235 21.45 27.62 7.82
N ARG A 236 20.76 26.97 6.86
CA ARG A 236 19.72 25.98 7.16
C ARG A 236 20.29 24.74 7.85
N GLN A 237 21.41 24.22 7.34
CA GLN A 237 22.11 23.08 7.93
C GLN A 237 22.51 23.37 9.38
N ILE A 238 23.10 24.54 9.65
CA ILE A 238 23.49 24.95 11.01
C ILE A 238 22.27 25.06 11.93
N ASN A 239 21.19 25.73 11.49
CA ASN A 239 19.97 25.89 12.30
C ASN A 239 19.28 24.56 12.62
N SER A 240 19.40 23.56 11.74
CA SER A 240 18.79 22.26 11.98
C SER A 240 19.51 21.42 13.03
N GLY A 241 20.75 21.77 13.37
CA GLY A 241 21.63 21.01 14.23
C GLY A 241 22.34 19.85 13.52
N ALA A 242 23.31 19.28 14.23
CA ALA A 242 24.08 18.14 13.76
C ALA A 242 23.34 16.83 14.06
N LEU A 243 23.44 15.87 13.14
CA LEU A 243 22.98 14.51 13.41
C LEU A 243 23.89 13.84 14.47
N PRO A 244 23.32 13.02 15.37
CA PRO A 244 24.09 12.32 16.40
C PRO A 244 25.04 11.26 15.84
N PHE A 245 24.84 10.85 14.60
CA PHE A 245 25.68 9.93 13.82
C PHE A 245 25.46 10.20 12.33
N ALA A 246 26.44 9.83 11.50
CA ALA A 246 26.33 10.00 10.06
C ALA A 246 25.29 9.05 9.47
N LEU A 247 24.50 9.50 8.50
CA LEU A 247 23.51 8.69 7.79
C LEU A 247 24.00 8.32 6.40
N THR A 248 23.72 7.08 6.01
CA THR A 248 23.79 6.59 4.63
C THR A 248 22.38 6.30 4.12
N VAL A 249 22.17 6.45 2.82
CA VAL A 249 20.91 6.09 2.18
C VAL A 249 20.95 4.60 1.82
N ASP A 250 20.04 3.81 2.36
CA ASP A 250 19.92 2.37 2.08
C ASP A 250 18.94 2.07 0.94
N SER A 251 17.87 2.85 0.87
CA SER A 251 17.00 2.88 -0.29
C SER A 251 16.38 4.24 -0.46
N TYR A 252 16.06 4.59 -1.69
CA TYR A 252 15.17 5.70 -1.96
C TYR A 252 14.40 5.50 -3.26
N SER A 253 13.23 6.08 -3.33
CA SER A 253 12.38 6.13 -4.51
C SER A 253 11.89 7.56 -4.71
N THR A 254 12.08 8.08 -5.91
CA THR A 254 11.56 9.37 -6.35
C THR A 254 10.50 9.14 -7.43
N ILE A 255 9.37 9.82 -7.33
CA ILE A 255 8.25 9.74 -8.29
C ILE A 255 7.88 11.15 -8.70
N SER A 256 7.76 11.41 -10.00
CA SER A 256 7.31 12.69 -10.52
C SER A 256 5.81 12.94 -10.24
N PRO A 257 5.41 14.18 -9.90
CA PRO A 257 3.99 14.50 -9.64
C PRO A 257 3.04 14.23 -10.82
N THR A 258 3.52 14.43 -12.04
CA THR A 258 2.75 14.23 -13.27
C THR A 258 2.30 12.78 -13.47
N LEU A 259 3.17 11.82 -13.12
CA LEU A 259 2.84 10.39 -13.18
C LEU A 259 1.75 10.04 -12.16
N GLY A 260 1.80 10.65 -10.97
CA GLY A 260 0.88 10.37 -9.86
C GLY A 260 -0.54 10.93 -10.06
N GLU A 261 -0.69 12.18 -10.53
CA GLU A 261 -2.02 12.81 -10.67
C GLU A 261 -2.90 12.07 -11.67
N ASN A 262 -2.33 11.70 -12.83
CA ASN A 262 -3.01 10.91 -13.85
C ASN A 262 -3.45 9.54 -13.31
N SER A 263 -2.62 8.93 -12.46
CA SER A 263 -2.90 7.63 -11.83
C SER A 263 -4.09 7.69 -10.87
N LEU A 264 -4.22 8.77 -10.08
CA LEU A 264 -5.37 8.97 -9.19
C LEU A 264 -6.67 9.08 -9.97
N GLN A 265 -6.72 9.91 -11.01
CA GLN A 265 -7.94 10.09 -11.81
C GLN A 265 -8.41 8.78 -12.44
N ALA A 266 -7.48 8.02 -13.01
CA ALA A 266 -7.74 6.70 -13.57
C ALA A 266 -8.36 5.76 -12.53
N MET A 267 -7.77 5.68 -11.34
CA MET A 267 -8.26 4.80 -10.28
C MET A 267 -9.63 5.22 -9.72
N VAL A 268 -9.90 6.52 -9.64
CA VAL A 268 -11.24 7.03 -9.31
C VAL A 268 -12.26 6.60 -10.37
N TYR A 269 -11.94 6.73 -11.67
CA TYR A 269 -12.81 6.26 -12.74
C TYR A 269 -13.02 4.75 -12.69
N ALA A 270 -11.97 3.96 -12.41
CA ALA A 270 -12.09 2.51 -12.23
C ALA A 270 -13.07 2.17 -11.10
N GLY A 271 -12.99 2.86 -9.96
CA GLY A 271 -13.92 2.69 -8.85
C GLY A 271 -15.37 3.03 -9.20
N ILE A 272 -15.62 4.15 -9.90
CA ILE A 272 -16.96 4.56 -10.33
C ILE A 272 -17.55 3.55 -11.32
N ILE A 273 -16.78 3.14 -12.33
CA ILE A 273 -17.22 2.17 -13.34
C ILE A 273 -17.49 0.81 -12.70
N ALA A 274 -16.60 0.34 -11.81
CA ALA A 274 -16.80 -0.92 -11.08
C ALA A 274 -18.06 -0.88 -10.23
N PHE A 275 -18.28 0.20 -9.48
CA PHE A 275 -19.50 0.40 -8.69
C PHE A 275 -20.76 0.38 -9.57
N ALA A 276 -20.75 1.09 -10.69
CA ALA A 276 -21.89 1.16 -11.62
C ALA A 276 -22.20 -0.21 -12.24
N LEU A 277 -21.18 -0.97 -12.67
CA LEU A 277 -21.37 -2.31 -13.22
C LEU A 277 -21.90 -3.29 -12.17
N ILE A 278 -21.36 -3.25 -10.95
CA ILE A 278 -21.87 -4.06 -9.83
C ILE A 278 -23.31 -3.67 -9.51
N PHE A 279 -23.64 -2.37 -9.54
CA PHE A 279 -25.01 -1.89 -9.35
C PHE A 279 -25.97 -2.51 -10.37
N VAL A 280 -25.58 -2.52 -11.65
CA VAL A 280 -26.37 -3.13 -12.73
C VAL A 280 -26.51 -4.64 -12.51
N ILE A 281 -25.41 -5.36 -12.25
CA ILE A 281 -25.43 -6.80 -12.00
C ILE A 281 -26.36 -7.15 -10.84
N MET A 282 -26.22 -6.46 -9.70
CA MET A 282 -27.03 -6.70 -8.52
C MET A 282 -28.51 -6.38 -8.75
N THR A 283 -28.80 -5.29 -9.46
CA THR A 283 -30.18 -4.89 -9.77
C THR A 283 -30.84 -5.90 -10.72
N VAL A 284 -30.15 -6.34 -11.78
CA VAL A 284 -30.69 -7.30 -12.74
C VAL A 284 -30.93 -8.67 -12.08
N MET A 285 -29.99 -9.13 -11.25
CA MET A 285 -30.04 -10.48 -10.69
C MET A 285 -30.90 -10.62 -9.43
N TYR A 286 -30.91 -9.58 -8.60
CA TYR A 286 -31.54 -9.59 -7.28
C TYR A 286 -32.67 -8.56 -7.12
N ARG A 287 -32.93 -7.70 -8.12
CA ARG A 287 -34.02 -6.72 -8.13
C ARG A 287 -34.00 -5.82 -6.89
N LEU A 288 -35.05 -5.81 -6.07
CA LEU A 288 -35.18 -4.92 -4.92
C LEU A 288 -34.10 -5.18 -3.84
N PRO A 289 -33.86 -6.43 -3.38
CA PRO A 289 -32.69 -6.74 -2.56
C PRO A 289 -31.36 -6.27 -3.15
N GLY A 290 -31.21 -6.33 -4.47
CA GLY A 290 -30.01 -5.87 -5.18
C GLY A 290 -29.81 -4.36 -5.04
N VAL A 291 -30.84 -3.56 -5.32
CA VAL A 291 -30.79 -2.10 -5.15
C VAL A 291 -30.46 -1.72 -3.70
N MET A 292 -31.07 -2.38 -2.72
CA MET A 292 -30.80 -2.13 -1.30
C MET A 292 -29.39 -2.57 -0.87
N ALA A 293 -28.83 -3.58 -1.52
CA ALA A 293 -27.43 -3.96 -1.34
C ALA A 293 -26.50 -2.85 -1.85
N CYS A 294 -26.80 -2.28 -3.02
CA CYS A 294 -25.97 -1.22 -3.61
C CYS A 294 -26.06 0.11 -2.85
N VAL A 295 -27.20 0.43 -2.22
CA VAL A 295 -27.27 1.55 -1.28
C VAL A 295 -26.40 1.27 -0.05
N GLY A 296 -26.42 0.04 0.48
CA GLY A 296 -25.47 -0.37 1.54
C GLY A 296 -24.02 -0.26 1.09
N LEU A 297 -23.71 -0.70 -0.13
CA LEU A 297 -22.38 -0.61 -0.73
C LEU A 297 -21.90 0.84 -0.84
N LEU A 298 -22.77 1.77 -1.22
CA LEU A 298 -22.45 3.20 -1.22
C LEU A 298 -22.07 3.69 0.18
N GLY A 299 -22.81 3.27 1.20
CA GLY A 299 -22.49 3.56 2.60
C GLY A 299 -21.15 2.95 3.05
N GLN A 300 -20.84 1.73 2.60
CA GLN A 300 -19.55 1.10 2.85
C GLN A 300 -18.40 1.89 2.22
N VAL A 301 -18.51 2.28 0.94
CA VAL A 301 -17.49 3.07 0.25
C VAL A 301 -17.30 4.44 0.92
N ALA A 302 -18.40 5.13 1.19
CA ALA A 302 -18.38 6.41 1.90
C ALA A 302 -17.73 6.30 3.27
N ALA A 303 -18.01 5.23 4.01
CA ALA A 303 -17.40 5.02 5.31
C ALA A 303 -15.91 4.71 5.17
N THR A 304 -15.48 3.91 4.20
CA THR A 304 -14.05 3.67 3.98
C THR A 304 -13.32 4.98 3.67
N LEU A 305 -13.90 5.85 2.84
CA LEU A 305 -13.34 7.18 2.57
C LEU A 305 -13.30 8.04 3.84
N ALA A 306 -14.35 8.03 4.65
CA ALA A 306 -14.39 8.77 5.92
C ALA A 306 -13.30 8.32 6.92
N PHE A 307 -12.99 7.02 6.97
CA PHE A 307 -11.90 6.48 7.79
C PHE A 307 -10.51 6.83 7.28
N VAL A 308 -10.38 7.15 5.99
CA VAL A 308 -9.10 7.53 5.37
C VAL A 308 -8.91 9.06 5.39
N SER A 309 -9.98 9.84 5.23
CA SER A 309 -9.90 11.31 5.19
C SER A 309 -9.73 11.99 6.54
N GLY A 310 -9.81 11.25 7.66
CA GLY A 310 -9.88 11.86 8.99
C GLY A 310 -11.23 12.55 9.27
N TYR A 311 -12.31 12.10 8.61
CA TYR A 311 -13.69 12.54 8.87
C TYR A 311 -14.05 12.40 10.36
N PHE A 312 -13.57 11.34 10.99
CA PHE A 312 -13.75 11.08 12.41
C PHE A 312 -12.58 11.71 13.18
N PRO A 313 -12.79 12.71 14.07
CA PRO A 313 -11.70 13.39 14.78
C PRO A 313 -10.85 12.48 15.68
N VAL A 314 -11.32 11.26 15.96
CA VAL A 314 -10.61 10.26 16.76
C VAL A 314 -9.55 9.52 15.93
N PHE A 315 -9.68 9.52 14.61
CA PHE A 315 -8.77 8.87 13.68
C PHE A 315 -8.08 9.94 12.83
N ASN A 316 -6.75 9.96 12.85
CA ASN A 316 -5.98 10.81 11.95
C ASN A 316 -6.22 10.39 10.50
N SER A 317 -6.03 11.33 9.57
CA SER A 317 -6.04 11.03 8.14
C SER A 317 -4.96 9.99 7.84
N PHE A 318 -5.30 9.06 6.97
CA PHE A 318 -4.44 7.97 6.55
C PHE A 318 -3.90 8.26 5.15
N THR A 319 -2.61 8.00 4.93
CA THR A 319 -1.97 8.21 3.62
C THR A 319 -2.42 7.13 2.63
N LEU A 320 -3.21 7.56 1.65
CA LEU A 320 -3.81 6.68 0.64
C LEU A 320 -2.90 6.57 -0.58
N THR A 321 -2.52 5.34 -0.93
CA THR A 321 -1.72 4.99 -2.11
C THR A 321 -2.59 4.40 -3.23
N LEU A 322 -2.05 4.22 -4.45
CA LEU A 322 -2.71 3.55 -5.57
C LEU A 322 -3.14 2.11 -5.21
N PRO A 323 -2.29 1.25 -4.61
CA PRO A 323 -2.75 -0.03 -4.08
C PRO A 323 -3.81 0.14 -2.98
N GLY A 324 -3.70 1.16 -2.12
CA GLY A 324 -4.75 1.53 -1.17
C GLY A 324 -6.12 1.73 -1.83
N ILE A 325 -6.19 2.47 -2.95
CA ILE A 325 -7.41 2.65 -3.74
C ILE A 325 -7.86 1.33 -4.37
N ALA A 326 -6.95 0.51 -4.88
CA ALA A 326 -7.27 -0.82 -5.39
C ALA A 326 -7.93 -1.71 -4.32
N GLY A 327 -7.50 -1.58 -3.06
CA GLY A 327 -8.13 -2.23 -1.90
C GLY A 327 -9.58 -1.78 -1.67
N ILE A 328 -9.88 -0.49 -1.88
CA ILE A 328 -11.26 0.02 -1.85
C ILE A 328 -12.09 -0.60 -2.98
N ILE A 329 -11.57 -0.62 -4.22
CA ILE A 329 -12.28 -1.17 -5.38
C ILE A 329 -12.52 -2.68 -5.22
N LEU A 330 -11.54 -3.42 -4.71
CA LEU A 330 -11.69 -4.82 -4.35
C LEU A 330 -12.78 -5.01 -3.29
N ALA A 331 -12.80 -4.16 -2.25
CA ALA A 331 -13.86 -4.16 -1.23
C ALA A 331 -15.25 -3.84 -1.80
N ILE A 332 -15.36 -3.09 -2.91
CA ILE A 332 -16.64 -2.91 -3.64
C ILE A 332 -17.10 -4.25 -4.23
N GLY A 333 -16.19 -4.98 -4.89
CA GLY A 333 -16.45 -6.30 -5.47
C GLY A 333 -16.95 -7.33 -4.45
N MET A 334 -16.31 -7.34 -3.27
CA MET A 334 -16.64 -8.23 -2.14
C MET A 334 -17.81 -7.73 -1.28
N GLY A 335 -18.09 -6.42 -1.28
CA GLY A 335 -19.04 -5.77 -0.38
C GLY A 335 -20.48 -6.28 -0.54
N VAL A 336 -20.80 -6.87 -1.69
CA VAL A 336 -22.14 -7.42 -1.97
C VAL A 336 -22.29 -8.91 -1.63
N ASP A 337 -21.23 -9.60 -1.19
CA ASP A 337 -21.26 -11.05 -0.92
C ASP A 337 -22.37 -11.40 0.08
N ALA A 338 -22.37 -10.75 1.25
CA ALA A 338 -23.37 -10.99 2.28
C ALA A 338 -24.81 -10.77 1.81
N ASN A 339 -25.00 -9.81 0.90
CA ASN A 339 -26.28 -9.51 0.29
C ASN A 339 -26.71 -10.61 -0.67
N VAL A 340 -25.79 -11.12 -1.50
CA VAL A 340 -26.01 -12.27 -2.38
C VAL A 340 -26.41 -13.51 -1.57
N ILE A 341 -25.68 -13.83 -0.48
CA ILE A 341 -26.01 -14.96 0.41
C ILE A 341 -27.45 -14.83 0.92
N THR A 342 -27.77 -13.65 1.46
CA THR A 342 -29.07 -13.39 2.08
C THR A 342 -30.19 -13.40 1.03
N ALA A 343 -29.98 -12.80 -0.13
CA ALA A 343 -30.96 -12.70 -1.19
C ALA A 343 -31.26 -14.07 -1.84
N GLU A 344 -30.24 -14.91 -2.10
CA GLU A 344 -30.46 -16.28 -2.58
C GLU A 344 -31.25 -17.09 -1.56
N ARG A 345 -30.98 -16.93 -0.27
CA ARG A 345 -31.73 -17.65 0.77
C ARG A 345 -33.19 -17.17 0.84
N ILE A 346 -33.44 -15.87 0.76
CA ILE A 346 -34.81 -15.33 0.69
C ILE A 346 -35.54 -15.89 -0.53
N LYS A 347 -34.87 -15.90 -1.69
CA LYS A 347 -35.39 -16.44 -2.96
C LYS A 347 -35.77 -17.92 -2.84
N GLU A 348 -34.92 -18.72 -2.23
CA GLU A 348 -35.15 -20.15 -1.98
C GLU A 348 -36.39 -20.36 -1.07
N GLU A 349 -36.47 -19.63 0.04
CA GLU A 349 -37.56 -19.78 1.01
C GLU A 349 -38.92 -19.32 0.44
N LEU A 350 -38.94 -18.28 -0.40
CA LEU A 350 -40.12 -17.85 -1.14
C LEU A 350 -40.57 -18.88 -2.17
N ARG A 351 -39.63 -19.48 -2.92
CA ARG A 351 -39.92 -20.56 -3.88
C ARG A 351 -40.48 -21.81 -3.19
N ASN A 352 -40.07 -22.06 -1.95
CA ASN A 352 -40.61 -23.12 -1.10
C ASN A 352 -41.97 -22.78 -0.47
N GLY A 353 -42.63 -21.69 -0.92
CA GLY A 353 -43.99 -21.33 -0.52
C GLY A 353 -44.10 -20.61 0.82
N LYS A 354 -43.00 -20.18 1.45
CA LYS A 354 -43.09 -19.37 2.67
C LYS A 354 -43.59 -17.96 2.37
N SER A 355 -44.34 -17.39 3.33
CA SER A 355 -44.71 -15.98 3.28
C SER A 355 -43.48 -15.08 3.33
N LEU A 356 -43.54 -13.89 2.72
CA LEU A 356 -42.44 -12.94 2.69
C LEU A 356 -41.83 -12.65 4.08
N PRO A 357 -42.60 -12.38 5.15
CA PRO A 357 -42.03 -12.21 6.49
C PRO A 357 -41.32 -13.46 7.02
N GLY A 358 -41.84 -14.65 6.71
CA GLY A 358 -41.24 -15.93 7.09
C GLY A 358 -39.93 -16.20 6.33
N ALA A 359 -39.90 -15.90 5.04
CA ALA A 359 -38.72 -16.01 4.18
C ALA A 359 -37.62 -15.05 4.64
N LEU A 360 -37.95 -13.79 4.93
CA LEU A 360 -37.00 -12.79 5.44
C LEU A 360 -36.41 -13.19 6.80
N LYS A 361 -37.26 -13.67 7.73
CA LYS A 361 -36.81 -14.14 9.04
C LYS A 361 -35.83 -15.32 8.89
N SER A 362 -36.14 -16.27 8.01
CA SER A 362 -35.28 -17.43 7.73
C SER A 362 -33.96 -17.01 7.07
N GLY A 363 -34.05 -16.15 6.04
CA GLY A 363 -32.91 -15.63 5.28
C GLY A 363 -31.90 -14.93 6.17
N PHE A 364 -32.35 -13.97 6.99
CA PHE A 364 -31.45 -13.23 7.89
C PHE A 364 -30.87 -14.07 9.03
N ALA A 365 -31.62 -15.07 9.53
CA ALA A 365 -31.13 -15.91 10.63
C ALA A 365 -30.03 -16.89 10.17
N ARG A 366 -30.15 -17.42 8.95
CA ARG A 366 -29.21 -18.41 8.41
C ARG A 366 -28.09 -17.80 7.57
N GLY A 367 -28.26 -16.57 7.07
CA GLY A 367 -27.26 -15.88 6.25
C GLY A 367 -26.09 -15.27 7.03
N LEU A 368 -26.26 -14.91 8.31
CA LEU A 368 -25.24 -14.18 9.07
C LEU A 368 -23.99 -15.01 9.39
N THR A 369 -24.17 -16.30 9.73
CA THR A 369 -23.05 -17.17 10.12
C THR A 369 -22.07 -17.41 8.96
N PRO A 370 -22.53 -17.77 7.75
CA PRO A 370 -21.65 -17.85 6.58
C PRO A 370 -20.89 -16.56 6.27
N VAL A 371 -21.53 -15.39 6.45
CA VAL A 371 -20.91 -14.07 6.19
C VAL A 371 -19.79 -13.77 7.17
N ILE A 372 -20.03 -13.98 8.46
CA ILE A 372 -18.98 -13.81 9.47
C ILE A 372 -17.84 -14.79 9.18
N ASP A 373 -18.18 -16.06 8.94
CA ASP A 373 -17.17 -17.09 8.76
C ASP A 373 -16.28 -16.85 7.55
N GLY A 374 -16.85 -16.31 6.47
CA GLY A 374 -16.16 -15.97 5.24
C GLY A 374 -15.27 -14.73 5.30
N ASN A 375 -15.71 -13.69 6.00
CA ASN A 375 -14.94 -12.44 6.11
C ASN A 375 -13.81 -12.52 7.14
N VAL A 376 -13.86 -13.43 8.12
CA VAL A 376 -12.80 -13.60 9.13
C VAL A 376 -11.44 -13.92 8.49
N THR A 377 -11.40 -14.69 7.40
CA THR A 377 -10.13 -15.01 6.73
C THR A 377 -9.52 -13.80 6.05
N ILE A 378 -10.34 -12.92 5.50
CA ILE A 378 -9.90 -11.65 4.90
C ILE A 378 -9.38 -10.71 5.99
N VAL A 379 -10.07 -10.64 7.14
CA VAL A 379 -9.58 -9.88 8.31
C VAL A 379 -8.22 -10.39 8.79
N ILE A 380 -8.03 -11.72 8.87
CA ILE A 380 -6.72 -12.30 9.24
C ILE A 380 -5.63 -11.83 8.28
N VAL A 381 -5.88 -11.90 6.97
CA VAL A 381 -4.91 -11.47 5.96
C VAL A 381 -4.61 -9.98 6.05
N ALA A 382 -5.63 -9.14 6.19
CA ALA A 382 -5.46 -7.70 6.29
C ALA A 382 -4.65 -7.31 7.54
N VAL A 383 -4.89 -7.99 8.68
CA VAL A 383 -4.10 -7.81 9.91
C VAL A 383 -2.65 -8.27 9.73
N VAL A 384 -2.41 -9.37 9.01
CA VAL A 384 -1.05 -9.83 8.71
C VAL A 384 -0.33 -8.85 7.77
N LEU A 385 -1.00 -8.35 6.72
CA LEU A 385 -0.46 -7.32 5.84
C LEU A 385 -0.08 -6.06 6.63
N MET A 386 -0.99 -5.58 7.48
CA MET A 386 -0.75 -4.37 8.26
C MET A 386 0.29 -4.56 9.37
N GLY A 387 0.39 -5.74 9.97
CA GLY A 387 1.38 -6.01 11.00
C GLY A 387 2.75 -6.38 10.46
N ALA A 388 2.83 -6.93 9.24
CA ALA A 388 4.09 -7.18 8.56
C ALA A 388 4.64 -5.91 7.92
N PHE A 389 3.83 -5.16 7.17
CA PHE A 389 4.31 -4.05 6.33
C PHE A 389 3.94 -2.65 6.85
N GLY A 390 3.32 -2.55 8.03
CA GLY A 390 2.99 -1.26 8.64
C GLY A 390 4.09 -0.67 9.52
N PRO A 391 3.91 0.59 9.97
CA PRO A 391 4.82 1.24 10.91
C PRO A 391 4.96 0.43 12.20
N THR A 392 6.16 0.43 12.78
CA THR A 392 6.51 -0.26 14.04
C THR A 392 5.60 0.14 15.20
N ASP A 393 5.14 1.39 15.20
CA ASP A 393 4.21 1.90 16.20
C ASP A 393 2.76 1.47 16.03
N GLY A 394 2.41 0.89 14.88
CA GLY A 394 1.06 0.45 14.57
C GLY A 394 0.57 -0.63 15.53
N ILE A 395 -0.72 -0.59 15.87
CA ILE A 395 -1.37 -1.57 16.77
C ILE A 395 -1.14 -3.01 16.29
N PHE A 396 -1.23 -3.25 14.98
CA PHE A 396 -1.04 -4.58 14.40
C PHE A 396 0.43 -5.00 14.32
N ALA A 397 1.35 -4.06 14.12
CA ALA A 397 2.78 -4.33 14.19
C ALA A 397 3.18 -4.73 15.62
N LYS A 398 2.73 -3.98 16.64
CA LYS A 398 2.93 -4.34 18.06
C LYS A 398 2.33 -5.70 18.40
N LEU A 399 1.13 -6.01 17.90
CA LEU A 399 0.48 -7.30 18.11
C LEU A 399 1.24 -8.48 17.49
N LEU A 400 1.84 -8.29 16.32
CA LEU A 400 2.54 -9.33 15.56
C LEU A 400 4.07 -9.27 15.69
N ASN A 401 4.59 -8.41 16.57
CA ASN A 401 6.02 -8.26 16.81
C ASN A 401 6.69 -9.59 17.16
N PHE A 402 6.03 -10.49 17.92
CA PHE A 402 6.61 -11.81 18.22
C PHE A 402 6.95 -12.69 16.99
N VAL A 403 6.35 -12.41 15.83
CA VAL A 403 6.64 -13.09 14.55
C VAL A 403 7.60 -12.27 13.71
N PHE A 404 7.38 -10.95 13.67
CA PHE A 404 8.09 -10.05 12.77
C PHE A 404 9.25 -9.30 13.43
N PHE A 405 9.60 -9.56 14.70
CA PHE A 405 10.68 -8.84 15.40
C PHE A 405 12.04 -8.96 14.70
N ALA A 406 12.27 -10.06 13.99
CA ALA A 406 13.49 -10.29 13.23
C ALA A 406 13.53 -9.53 11.88
N PHE A 407 12.43 -8.86 11.52
CA PHE A 407 12.27 -8.10 10.29
C PHE A 407 11.83 -6.67 10.65
N GLY A 408 12.74 -5.70 10.57
CA GLY A 408 12.43 -4.29 10.82
C GLY A 408 11.30 -3.72 9.96
N ALA A 409 10.95 -2.46 10.16
CA ALA A 409 10.05 -1.69 9.31
C ALA A 409 10.42 -1.86 7.82
N SER A 410 9.39 -1.90 6.98
CA SER A 410 9.55 -2.06 5.55
C SER A 410 9.03 -0.80 4.88
N THR A 411 9.72 -0.32 3.86
CA THR A 411 9.36 0.80 2.98
C THR A 411 8.06 0.62 2.18
N ALA A 412 7.26 -0.39 2.49
CA ALA A 412 6.07 -0.75 1.72
C ALA A 412 4.80 -0.08 2.28
N GLY A 413 4.80 1.25 2.37
CA GLY A 413 3.60 2.05 2.70
C GLY A 413 2.41 1.71 1.79
N THR A 414 2.70 1.32 0.54
CA THR A 414 1.75 0.80 -0.45
C THR A 414 1.00 -0.45 0.01
N ILE A 415 1.71 -1.48 0.52
CA ILE A 415 1.11 -2.74 0.99
C ILE A 415 0.32 -2.51 2.28
N TYR A 416 0.82 -1.65 3.16
CA TYR A 416 0.13 -1.25 4.39
C TYR A 416 -1.21 -0.56 4.09
N ALA A 417 -1.21 0.42 3.18
CA ALA A 417 -2.41 1.12 2.74
C ALA A 417 -3.45 0.20 2.12
N PHE A 418 -3.04 -0.74 1.27
CA PHE A 418 -3.91 -1.78 0.75
C PHE A 418 -4.53 -2.63 1.87
N GLY A 419 -3.72 -3.06 2.85
CA GLY A 419 -4.21 -3.82 4.02
C GLY A 419 -5.23 -3.03 4.85
N TYR A 420 -4.98 -1.74 5.08
CA TYR A 420 -5.88 -0.86 5.83
C TYR A 420 -7.22 -0.66 5.14
N THR A 421 -7.24 -0.35 3.83
CA THR A 421 -8.50 -0.16 3.09
C THR A 421 -9.27 -1.47 2.93
N LEU A 422 -8.57 -2.60 2.78
CA LEU A 422 -9.17 -3.94 2.78
C LEU A 422 -9.84 -4.26 4.13
N LEU A 423 -9.13 -4.06 5.25
CA LEU A 423 -9.66 -4.31 6.60
C LEU A 423 -10.89 -3.44 6.85
N THR A 424 -10.76 -2.14 6.61
CA THR A 424 -11.81 -1.15 6.82
C THR A 424 -13.04 -1.47 5.97
N GLY A 425 -12.85 -1.77 4.69
CA GLY A 425 -13.94 -2.19 3.79
C GLY A 425 -14.70 -3.42 4.28
N VAL A 426 -13.98 -4.46 4.75
CA VAL A 426 -14.60 -5.69 5.27
C VAL A 426 -15.36 -5.45 6.57
N LEU A 427 -14.81 -4.66 7.50
CA LEU A 427 -15.49 -4.31 8.76
C LEU A 427 -16.76 -3.49 8.51
N LEU A 428 -16.67 -2.52 7.61
CA LEU A 428 -17.80 -1.66 7.24
C LEU A 428 -18.88 -2.40 6.47
N ASN A 429 -18.53 -3.46 5.74
CA ASN A 429 -19.51 -4.34 5.12
C ASN A 429 -20.47 -4.95 6.16
N PHE A 430 -20.00 -5.29 7.37
CA PHE A 430 -20.91 -5.75 8.44
C PHE A 430 -21.93 -4.70 8.88
N VAL A 431 -21.54 -3.42 8.86
CA VAL A 431 -22.41 -2.30 9.24
C VAL A 431 -23.38 -1.98 8.11
N PHE A 432 -22.86 -1.72 6.91
CA PHE A 432 -23.66 -1.23 5.80
C PHE A 432 -24.25 -2.36 4.94
N GLY A 433 -23.42 -3.29 4.48
CA GLY A 433 -23.87 -4.41 3.64
C GLY A 433 -24.72 -5.43 4.40
N VAL A 434 -24.45 -5.70 5.67
CA VAL A 434 -25.25 -6.66 6.47
C VAL A 434 -26.35 -5.96 7.26
N PHE A 435 -26.00 -5.05 8.17
CA PHE A 435 -26.98 -4.48 9.08
C PHE A 435 -27.91 -3.46 8.40
N ALA A 436 -27.37 -2.46 7.69
CA ALA A 436 -28.20 -1.44 7.05
C ALA A 436 -29.08 -2.05 5.94
N THR A 437 -28.55 -2.92 5.09
CA THR A 437 -29.37 -3.61 4.07
C THR A 437 -30.46 -4.47 4.70
N ARG A 438 -30.19 -5.15 5.82
CA ARG A 438 -31.23 -5.89 6.56
C ARG A 438 -32.36 -4.98 7.05
N VAL A 439 -32.02 -3.81 7.59
CA VAL A 439 -33.00 -2.81 8.05
C VAL A 439 -33.82 -2.29 6.87
N MET A 440 -33.16 -1.96 5.75
CA MET A 440 -33.83 -1.49 4.53
C MET A 440 -34.79 -2.54 3.95
N ILE A 441 -34.35 -3.78 3.79
CA ILE A 441 -35.20 -4.88 3.29
C ILE A 441 -36.38 -5.13 4.23
N ALA A 442 -36.17 -5.11 5.55
CA ALA A 442 -37.25 -5.26 6.53
C ALA A 442 -38.25 -4.09 6.48
N GLY A 443 -37.78 -2.86 6.25
CA GLY A 443 -38.61 -1.68 6.03
C GLY A 443 -39.40 -1.79 4.72
N ALA A 444 -38.77 -2.17 3.62
CA ALA A 444 -39.40 -2.36 2.32
C ALA A 444 -40.53 -3.40 2.37
N ALA A 445 -40.31 -4.53 3.06
CA ALA A 445 -41.32 -5.57 3.22
C ALA A 445 -42.58 -5.13 4.00
N SER A 446 -42.53 -4.00 4.71
CA SER A 446 -43.69 -3.42 5.39
C SER A 446 -44.58 -2.56 4.49
N ILE A 447 -44.08 -2.16 3.31
CA ILE A 447 -44.79 -1.33 2.34
C ILE A 447 -45.56 -2.25 1.38
N LYS A 448 -46.89 -2.10 1.30
CA LYS A 448 -47.76 -2.97 0.46
C LYS A 448 -47.30 -3.06 -1.00
N ALA A 449 -46.84 -1.95 -1.57
CA ALA A 449 -46.37 -1.90 -2.96
C ALA A 449 -45.09 -2.75 -3.20
N LEU A 450 -44.28 -2.96 -2.16
CA LEU A 450 -42.99 -3.66 -2.22
C LEU A 450 -43.05 -5.08 -1.65
N GLN A 451 -44.25 -5.64 -1.47
CA GLN A 451 -44.44 -7.01 -0.95
C GLN A 451 -44.48 -8.08 -2.04
N ASN A 452 -44.47 -7.69 -3.32
CA ASN A 452 -44.56 -8.64 -4.43
C ASN A 452 -43.35 -9.60 -4.42
N PRO A 453 -43.55 -10.93 -4.33
CA PRO A 453 -42.45 -11.91 -4.30
C PRO A 453 -41.49 -11.79 -5.51
N TRP A 454 -42.00 -11.32 -6.65
CA TRP A 454 -41.18 -11.05 -7.83
C TRP A 454 -40.08 -10.02 -7.54
N LEU A 455 -40.34 -8.99 -6.73
CA LEU A 455 -39.34 -7.99 -6.37
C LEU A 455 -38.15 -8.58 -5.58
N TYR A 456 -38.36 -9.73 -4.94
CA TYR A 456 -37.33 -10.48 -4.19
C TYR A 456 -36.74 -11.64 -5.02
N GLY A 457 -36.97 -11.64 -6.33
CA GLY A 457 -36.44 -12.63 -7.28
C GLY A 457 -37.21 -13.95 -7.31
N ALA A 458 -38.29 -14.13 -6.54
CA ALA A 458 -39.06 -15.36 -6.58
C ALA A 458 -39.94 -15.39 -7.85
N ASP A 459 -39.55 -16.17 -8.85
CA ASP A 459 -40.40 -16.50 -10.00
C ASP A 459 -41.39 -17.62 -9.65
N LYS A 460 -42.56 -17.64 -10.31
CA LYS A 460 -43.70 -18.53 -10.00
C LYS A 460 -43.48 -20.02 -10.28
N ALA A 461 -42.40 -20.42 -10.95
CA ALA A 461 -42.15 -21.82 -11.31
C ALA A 461 -40.83 -22.32 -10.72
N PRO A 462 -40.81 -23.46 -10.01
CA PRO A 462 -39.58 -24.10 -9.58
C PRO A 462 -38.90 -24.74 -10.80
N LYS A 463 -37.90 -24.07 -11.38
CA LYS A 463 -36.86 -24.79 -12.12
C LYS A 463 -35.93 -25.38 -11.08
N GLU A 464 -36.01 -26.69 -10.86
CA GLU A 464 -34.96 -27.37 -10.11
C GLU A 464 -33.62 -27.12 -10.83
N PRO A 465 -32.62 -26.56 -10.15
CA PRO A 465 -31.33 -26.33 -10.76
C PRO A 465 -30.74 -27.67 -11.18
N ARG A 466 -30.14 -27.70 -12.38
CA ARG A 466 -29.46 -28.89 -12.90
C ARG A 466 -28.38 -29.30 -11.90
N GLN A 467 -28.51 -30.50 -11.34
CA GLN A 467 -27.53 -31.02 -10.40
C GLN A 467 -26.27 -31.49 -11.14
N ILE A 468 -25.14 -30.92 -10.77
CA ILE A 468 -23.82 -31.30 -11.28
C ILE A 468 -23.22 -32.32 -10.32
N ASP A 469 -22.70 -33.43 -10.85
CA ASP A 469 -21.96 -34.41 -10.05
C ASP A 469 -20.47 -34.03 -9.98
N PHE A 470 -20.13 -33.23 -8.98
CA PHE A 470 -18.76 -32.81 -8.68
C PHE A 470 -17.93 -33.99 -8.14
N VAL A 471 -18.51 -34.75 -7.21
CA VAL A 471 -17.78 -35.81 -6.49
C VAL A 471 -17.49 -37.02 -7.39
N GLY A 472 -18.38 -37.34 -8.33
CA GLY A 472 -18.13 -38.37 -9.35
C GLY A 472 -17.02 -37.99 -10.33
N ARG A 473 -16.88 -36.69 -10.63
CA ARG A 473 -15.88 -36.15 -11.57
C ARG A 473 -14.53 -35.77 -10.94
N LYS A 474 -14.33 -36.03 -9.64
CA LYS A 474 -13.11 -35.71 -8.89
C LYS A 474 -11.78 -36.06 -9.58
N LYS A 475 -11.71 -37.18 -10.32
CA LYS A 475 -10.49 -37.57 -11.04
C LYS A 475 -10.15 -36.58 -12.16
N VAL A 476 -11.17 -36.13 -12.91
CA VAL A 476 -11.00 -35.16 -14.00
C VAL A 476 -10.46 -33.84 -13.44
N PHE A 477 -11.04 -33.36 -12.34
CA PHE A 477 -10.62 -32.11 -11.72
C PHE A 477 -9.19 -32.19 -11.17
N LEU A 478 -8.86 -33.25 -10.43
CA LEU A 478 -7.51 -33.41 -9.89
C LEU A 478 -6.45 -33.59 -11.00
N THR A 479 -6.78 -34.30 -12.08
CA THR A 479 -5.89 -34.42 -13.24
C THR A 479 -5.69 -33.09 -13.92
N PHE A 480 -6.76 -32.33 -14.18
CA PHE A 480 -6.65 -31.00 -14.80
C PHE A 480 -5.78 -30.05 -13.96
N SER A 481 -6.02 -29.95 -12.65
CA SER A 481 -5.23 -29.13 -11.74
C SER A 481 -3.75 -29.56 -11.71
N SER A 482 -3.47 -30.87 -11.70
CA SER A 482 -2.09 -31.38 -11.73
C SER A 482 -1.39 -31.05 -13.05
N CYS A 483 -2.09 -31.17 -14.19
CA CYS A 483 -1.57 -30.79 -15.50
C CYS A 483 -1.33 -29.28 -15.60
N LEU A 484 -2.24 -28.47 -15.07
CA LEU A 484 -2.09 -27.01 -15.02
C LEU A 484 -0.85 -26.61 -14.19
N MET A 485 -0.65 -27.23 -13.02
CA MET A 485 0.56 -26.99 -12.21
C MET A 485 1.83 -27.40 -12.96
N ALA A 486 1.83 -28.55 -13.63
CA ALA A 486 2.97 -28.99 -14.43
C ALA A 486 3.27 -28.02 -15.60
N ALA A 487 2.23 -27.49 -16.24
CA ALA A 487 2.36 -26.49 -17.30
C ALA A 487 2.96 -25.18 -16.77
N ILE A 488 2.51 -24.70 -15.60
CA ILE A 488 3.05 -23.50 -14.96
C ILE A 488 4.52 -23.68 -14.61
N VAL A 489 4.89 -24.82 -14.02
CA VAL A 489 6.30 -25.14 -13.71
C VAL A 489 7.14 -25.21 -14.99
N LEU A 490 6.62 -25.83 -16.05
CA LEU A 490 7.30 -25.88 -17.35
C LEU A 490 7.49 -24.48 -17.93
N CYS A 491 6.46 -23.63 -17.89
CA CYS A 491 6.56 -22.23 -18.33
C CYS A 491 7.60 -21.46 -17.51
N ALA A 492 7.65 -21.65 -16.18
CA ALA A 492 8.65 -21.00 -15.33
C ALA A 492 10.09 -21.43 -15.66
N VAL A 493 10.29 -22.72 -15.99
CA VAL A 493 11.61 -23.23 -16.40
C VAL A 493 12.01 -22.73 -17.80
N VAL A 494 11.05 -22.62 -18.74
CA VAL A 494 11.32 -22.23 -20.13
C VAL A 494 11.46 -20.72 -20.31
N LEU A 495 10.56 -19.94 -19.69
CA LEU A 495 10.53 -18.47 -19.81
C LEU A 495 11.46 -17.78 -18.81
N GLY A 496 11.86 -18.49 -17.74
CA GLY A 496 12.56 -17.90 -16.60
C GLY A 496 11.60 -17.19 -15.64
N VAL A 497 12.09 -16.89 -14.45
CA VAL A 497 11.39 -16.07 -13.44
C VAL A 497 12.21 -14.80 -13.26
N GLN A 498 11.60 -13.64 -13.51
CA GLN A 498 12.22 -12.35 -13.26
C GLN A 498 11.84 -11.90 -11.85
N MET A 499 12.84 -11.51 -11.07
CA MET A 499 12.66 -10.91 -9.75
C MET A 499 12.91 -9.42 -9.90
N ASP A 500 12.07 -8.60 -9.26
CA ASP A 500 12.26 -7.16 -9.26
C ASP A 500 13.48 -6.76 -8.42
N THR A 501 14.03 -5.59 -8.71
CA THR A 501 15.06 -4.93 -7.89
C THR A 501 14.65 -4.78 -6.43
N GLU A 502 13.35 -4.70 -6.12
CA GLU A 502 12.82 -4.72 -4.75
C GLU A 502 13.17 -6.01 -3.98
N PHE A 503 13.47 -7.13 -4.68
CA PHE A 503 13.93 -8.38 -4.06
C PHE A 503 15.40 -8.67 -4.28
N THR A 504 15.97 -8.26 -5.42
CA THR A 504 17.37 -8.57 -5.75
C THR A 504 18.36 -7.50 -5.31
N GLY A 505 17.88 -6.30 -4.99
CA GLY A 505 18.70 -5.09 -4.94
C GLY A 505 18.98 -4.55 -6.35
N GLY A 506 19.29 -3.25 -6.42
CA GLY A 506 19.72 -2.57 -7.63
C GLY A 506 19.08 -1.20 -7.80
N ALA A 507 19.19 -0.66 -9.01
CA ALA A 507 18.64 0.62 -9.41
C ALA A 507 17.62 0.46 -10.54
N MET A 508 16.59 1.31 -10.54
CA MET A 508 15.55 1.32 -11.55
C MET A 508 15.20 2.76 -11.91
N ILE A 509 15.43 3.12 -13.17
CA ILE A 509 15.15 4.45 -13.72
C ILE A 509 13.99 4.31 -14.69
N THR A 510 12.96 5.13 -14.52
CA THR A 510 11.87 5.25 -15.50
C THR A 510 11.93 6.63 -16.13
N LEU A 511 12.02 6.69 -17.45
CA LEU A 511 12.07 7.89 -18.26
C LEU A 511 10.80 7.98 -19.12
N SER A 512 10.28 9.18 -19.36
CA SER A 512 9.35 9.45 -20.46
C SER A 512 10.13 9.81 -21.72
N TYR A 513 9.60 9.47 -22.89
CA TYR A 513 10.13 9.92 -24.17
C TYR A 513 9.00 10.10 -25.20
N GLN A 514 9.31 10.83 -26.27
CA GLN A 514 8.43 11.07 -27.41
C GLN A 514 9.00 10.38 -28.67
N GLY A 515 8.11 9.99 -29.59
CA GLY A 515 8.50 9.34 -30.85
C GLY A 515 9.01 7.90 -30.67
N GLU A 516 9.80 7.43 -31.64
CA GLU A 516 10.43 6.11 -31.63
C GLU A 516 11.95 6.28 -31.46
N PRO A 517 12.50 6.09 -30.25
CA PRO A 517 13.94 6.17 -30.03
C PRO A 517 14.64 4.93 -30.57
N ASP A 518 15.91 5.07 -30.96
CA ASP A 518 16.75 3.93 -31.29
C ASP A 518 17.18 3.23 -29.99
N LEU A 519 16.49 2.13 -29.65
CA LEU A 519 16.76 1.37 -28.43
C LEU A 519 18.21 0.89 -28.32
N GLY A 520 18.90 0.65 -29.44
CA GLY A 520 20.31 0.25 -29.39
C GLY A 520 21.23 1.39 -29.01
N ALA A 521 20.95 2.61 -29.49
CA ALA A 521 21.69 3.81 -29.11
C ALA A 521 21.41 4.22 -27.65
N VAL A 522 20.16 4.07 -27.21
CA VAL A 522 19.74 4.30 -25.82
C VAL A 522 20.43 3.31 -24.88
N GLU A 523 20.47 2.02 -25.24
CA GLU A 523 21.16 0.98 -24.46
C GLU A 523 22.65 1.33 -24.32
N GLN A 524 23.33 1.64 -25.42
CA GLN A 524 24.75 2.03 -25.38
C GLN A 524 25.00 3.29 -24.52
N THR A 525 24.17 4.33 -24.67
CA THR A 525 24.29 5.56 -23.88
C THR A 525 24.09 5.28 -22.40
N ALA A 526 23.14 4.41 -22.06
CA ALA A 526 22.90 4.00 -20.68
C ALA A 526 24.05 3.16 -20.11
N GLU A 527 24.66 2.27 -20.89
CA GLU A 527 25.82 1.49 -20.46
C GLU A 527 27.02 2.39 -20.17
N GLU A 528 27.25 3.41 -21.00
CA GLU A 528 28.33 4.38 -20.84
C GLU A 528 28.11 5.32 -19.65
N ALA A 529 26.91 5.90 -19.51
CA ALA A 529 26.60 6.85 -18.44
C ALA A 529 26.51 6.20 -17.06
N LEU A 530 25.94 5.00 -16.98
CA LEU A 530 25.75 4.28 -15.71
C LEU A 530 26.95 3.38 -15.37
N GLY A 531 27.88 3.20 -16.31
CA GLY A 531 29.09 2.39 -16.11
C GLY A 531 28.82 0.87 -16.00
N ASN A 532 27.65 0.40 -16.46
CA ASN A 532 27.24 -0.99 -16.35
C ASN A 532 26.66 -1.53 -17.66
N ALA A 533 27.23 -2.64 -18.15
CA ALA A 533 26.79 -3.34 -19.36
C ALA A 533 25.68 -4.39 -19.12
N ASN A 534 25.24 -4.58 -17.88
CA ASN A 534 24.25 -5.60 -17.51
C ASN A 534 22.93 -4.94 -17.11
N LEU A 535 22.44 -4.04 -17.95
CA LEU A 535 21.17 -3.34 -17.77
C LEU A 535 20.07 -3.95 -18.65
N THR A 536 18.81 -3.78 -18.25
CA THR A 536 17.66 -4.22 -19.06
C THR A 536 16.76 -3.04 -19.38
N LEU A 537 16.42 -2.89 -20.66
CA LEU A 537 15.48 -1.89 -21.14
C LEU A 537 14.10 -2.51 -21.34
N GLN A 538 13.07 -1.85 -20.83
CA GLN A 538 11.67 -2.18 -21.07
C GLN A 538 10.93 -0.92 -21.50
N THR A 539 10.21 -0.98 -22.62
CA THR A 539 9.37 0.14 -23.08
C THR A 539 7.90 -0.10 -22.72
N GLY A 540 7.20 0.98 -22.41
CA GLY A 540 5.76 1.01 -22.17
C GLY A 540 5.12 2.19 -22.88
N GLU A 541 3.82 2.10 -23.16
CA GLU A 541 3.06 3.15 -23.82
C GLU A 541 1.79 3.44 -23.03
N ASN A 542 1.53 4.72 -22.74
CA ASN A 542 0.28 5.16 -22.17
C ASN A 542 -0.74 5.40 -23.29
N VAL A 543 -1.73 4.51 -23.41
CA VAL A 543 -2.74 4.57 -24.49
C VAL A 543 -3.67 5.80 -24.37
N ALA A 544 -3.79 6.40 -23.17
CA ALA A 544 -4.63 7.57 -22.93
C ALA A 544 -3.91 8.89 -23.20
N THR A 545 -2.61 9.00 -22.89
CA THR A 545 -1.83 10.24 -23.08
C THR A 545 -0.96 10.21 -24.35
N GLY A 546 -0.67 9.03 -24.88
CA GLY A 546 0.26 8.83 -25.99
C GLY A 546 1.74 8.98 -25.59
N GLU A 547 2.03 9.08 -24.29
CA GLU A 547 3.39 9.19 -23.77
C GLU A 547 4.04 7.80 -23.68
N SER A 548 5.26 7.71 -24.19
CA SER A 548 6.05 6.49 -24.12
C SER A 548 6.97 6.54 -22.90
N THR A 549 7.20 5.39 -22.31
CA THR A 549 8.04 5.22 -21.12
C THR A 549 9.14 4.22 -21.40
N LEU A 550 10.33 4.48 -20.86
CA LEU A 550 11.48 3.61 -20.91
C LEU A 550 11.93 3.32 -19.49
N LYS A 551 11.98 2.05 -19.12
CA LYS A 551 12.45 1.56 -17.85
C LYS A 551 13.82 0.92 -18.03
N ILE A 552 14.82 1.43 -17.33
CA ILE A 552 16.19 0.93 -17.29
C ILE A 552 16.38 0.29 -15.90
N SER A 553 16.65 -1.00 -15.85
CA SER A 553 16.89 -1.73 -14.60
C SER A 553 18.32 -2.24 -14.52
N LEU A 554 18.98 -1.96 -13.40
CA LEU A 554 20.34 -2.39 -13.07
C LEU A 554 20.26 -3.36 -11.90
N PRO A 555 20.41 -4.67 -12.12
CA PRO A 555 20.33 -5.67 -11.07
C PRO A 555 21.61 -5.72 -10.23
N GLY A 556 21.48 -5.92 -8.92
CA GLY A 556 22.61 -6.23 -8.03
C GLY A 556 22.82 -5.21 -6.92
N SER A 557 24.07 -4.85 -6.64
CA SER A 557 24.43 -3.89 -5.58
C SER A 557 24.70 -2.48 -6.10
N GLU A 558 24.45 -2.25 -7.37
CA GLU A 558 24.71 -0.96 -7.99
C GLU A 558 23.54 -0.02 -7.72
N THR A 559 23.85 1.09 -7.06
CA THR A 559 22.96 2.24 -6.89
C THR A 559 23.34 3.27 -7.92
N VAL A 560 22.36 3.98 -8.46
CA VAL A 560 22.63 5.09 -9.38
C VAL A 560 22.57 6.40 -8.61
N ASP A 561 23.62 7.21 -8.68
CA ASP A 561 23.66 8.55 -8.08
C ASP A 561 23.17 9.65 -9.04
N THR A 562 23.02 10.87 -8.52
CA THR A 562 22.52 12.03 -9.27
C THR A 562 23.39 12.38 -10.48
N ASP A 563 24.71 12.25 -10.35
CA ASP A 563 25.65 12.59 -11.42
C ASP A 563 25.50 11.60 -12.57
N GLN A 564 25.31 10.32 -12.27
CA GLN A 564 25.06 9.27 -13.24
C GLN A 564 23.70 9.45 -13.94
N VAL A 565 22.64 9.85 -13.23
CA VAL A 565 21.36 10.14 -13.88
C VAL A 565 21.44 11.38 -14.77
N THR A 566 22.13 12.42 -14.32
CA THR A 566 22.34 13.64 -15.11
C THR A 566 23.13 13.32 -16.38
N ALA A 567 24.23 12.58 -16.25
CA ALA A 567 25.03 12.12 -17.39
C ALA A 567 24.22 11.26 -18.36
N LEU A 568 23.32 10.41 -17.84
CA LEU A 568 22.40 9.62 -18.66
C LEU A 568 21.44 10.52 -19.44
N LEU A 569 20.78 11.47 -18.78
CA LEU A 569 19.81 12.37 -19.42
C LEU A 569 20.48 13.27 -20.47
N ASP A 570 21.66 13.81 -20.16
CA ASP A 570 22.45 14.62 -21.08
C ASP A 570 22.91 13.80 -22.29
N GLY A 571 23.43 12.58 -22.06
CA GLY A 571 23.82 11.67 -23.13
C GLY A 571 22.64 11.25 -24.02
N LEU A 572 21.46 11.05 -23.43
CA LEU A 572 20.22 10.74 -24.17
C LEU A 572 19.73 11.96 -24.98
N ALA A 573 19.87 13.17 -24.43
CA ALA A 573 19.55 14.40 -25.16
C ALA A 573 20.49 14.63 -26.35
N GLU A 574 21.77 14.25 -26.23
CA GLU A 574 22.74 14.34 -27.33
C GLU A 574 22.51 13.27 -28.41
N SER A 575 22.28 12.02 -28.00
CA SER A 575 22.11 10.88 -28.92
C SER A 575 20.72 10.84 -29.59
N ASN A 576 19.69 11.33 -28.91
CA ASN A 576 18.29 11.27 -29.34
C ASN A 576 17.56 12.63 -29.08
N PRO A 577 17.97 13.72 -29.76
CA PRO A 577 17.51 15.07 -29.45
C PRO A 577 16.01 15.31 -29.70
N ASP A 578 15.39 14.54 -30.60
CA ASP A 578 13.97 14.66 -30.95
C ASP A 578 13.04 13.92 -29.97
N ASN A 579 13.59 13.09 -29.07
CA ASN A 579 12.82 12.19 -28.23
C ASN A 579 12.52 12.74 -26.82
N HIS A 580 13.08 13.89 -26.44
CA HIS A 580 12.76 14.63 -25.21
C HIS A 580 12.65 13.74 -23.96
N PHE A 581 13.75 13.09 -23.59
CA PHE A 581 13.79 12.24 -22.40
C PHE A 581 13.62 13.06 -21.11
N ALA A 582 12.82 12.57 -20.18
CA ALA A 582 12.69 13.15 -18.83
C ALA A 582 12.53 12.05 -17.78
N GLN A 583 13.14 12.20 -16.60
CA GLN A 583 13.01 11.25 -15.50
C GLN A 583 11.61 11.32 -14.88
N LEU A 584 10.93 10.17 -14.84
CA LEU A 584 9.65 10.00 -14.18
C LEU A 584 9.78 9.38 -12.79
N SER A 585 10.74 8.46 -12.61
CA SER A 585 11.03 7.85 -11.32
C SER A 585 12.46 7.31 -11.25
N LEU A 586 13.06 7.35 -10.06
CA LEU A 586 14.27 6.60 -9.74
C LEU A 586 14.01 5.76 -8.49
N SER A 587 14.47 4.52 -8.45
CA SER A 587 14.39 3.67 -7.26
C SER A 587 15.71 2.94 -7.07
N ASN A 588 16.37 3.19 -5.93
CA ASN A 588 17.55 2.47 -5.49
C ASN A 588 17.19 1.61 -4.28
N VAL A 589 17.56 0.33 -4.32
CA VAL A 589 17.32 -0.63 -3.24
C VAL A 589 18.61 -1.40 -2.94
N SER A 590 19.06 -1.39 -1.70
CA SER A 590 20.21 -2.22 -1.30
C SER A 590 19.88 -3.72 -1.39
N PRO A 591 20.87 -4.58 -1.73
CA PRO A 591 20.67 -6.04 -1.71
C PRO A 591 20.24 -6.59 -0.35
N ALA A 592 20.72 -5.96 0.74
CA ALA A 592 20.37 -6.34 2.10
C ALA A 592 18.87 -6.09 2.36
N MET A 593 18.36 -4.91 1.95
CA MET A 593 16.94 -4.60 2.07
C MET A 593 16.09 -5.54 1.22
N GLY A 594 16.46 -5.76 -0.05
CA GLY A 594 15.65 -6.60 -0.94
C GLY A 594 15.54 -8.06 -0.47
N THR A 595 16.65 -8.64 0.00
CA THR A 595 16.64 -10.01 0.55
C THR A 595 15.84 -10.10 1.86
N ARG A 596 15.94 -9.11 2.75
CA ARG A 596 15.13 -9.04 3.98
C ARG A 596 13.65 -8.90 3.67
N PHE A 597 13.31 -8.04 2.70
CA PHE A 597 11.93 -7.83 2.25
C PHE A 597 11.32 -9.12 1.69
N LEU A 598 12.06 -9.86 0.87
CA LEU A 598 11.64 -11.17 0.37
C LEU A 598 11.39 -12.17 1.50
N GLN A 599 12.31 -12.27 2.47
CA GLN A 599 12.16 -13.17 3.61
C GLN A 599 10.95 -12.80 4.47
N LYS A 600 10.79 -11.52 4.78
CA LYS A 600 9.66 -10.98 5.53
C LYS A 600 8.33 -11.31 4.86
N SER A 601 8.27 -11.14 3.54
CA SER A 601 7.13 -11.49 2.72
C SER A 601 6.78 -12.97 2.76
N LEU A 602 7.79 -13.85 2.65
CA LEU A 602 7.59 -15.31 2.76
C LEU A 602 7.09 -15.72 4.16
N VAL A 603 7.64 -15.12 5.22
CA VAL A 603 7.18 -15.35 6.59
C VAL A 603 5.73 -14.91 6.76
N ALA A 604 5.34 -13.73 6.24
CA ALA A 604 3.97 -13.25 6.28
C ALA A 604 2.99 -14.23 5.61
N VAL A 605 3.36 -14.78 4.45
CA VAL A 605 2.55 -15.78 3.71
C VAL A 605 2.37 -17.06 4.52
N VAL A 606 3.47 -17.62 5.05
CA VAL A 606 3.42 -18.85 5.84
C VAL A 606 2.63 -18.63 7.14
N PHE A 607 2.81 -17.48 7.78
CA PHE A 607 2.10 -17.12 9.00
C PHE A 607 0.59 -16.94 8.76
N ALA A 608 0.20 -16.25 7.69
CA ALA A 608 -1.20 -16.12 7.28
C ALA A 608 -1.84 -17.50 7.03
N LEU A 609 -1.15 -18.39 6.30
CA LEU A 609 -1.59 -19.76 6.07
C LEU A 609 -1.79 -20.53 7.38
N ALA A 610 -0.88 -20.39 8.34
CA ALA A 610 -0.97 -21.03 9.64
C ALA A 610 -2.17 -20.52 10.46
N LEU A 611 -2.40 -19.21 10.52
CA LEU A 611 -3.55 -18.62 11.20
C LEU A 611 -4.87 -19.06 10.58
N ILE A 612 -4.95 -19.08 9.25
CA ILE A 612 -6.11 -19.57 8.52
C ILE A 612 -6.34 -21.06 8.82
N MET A 613 -5.27 -21.88 8.84
CA MET A 613 -5.36 -23.30 9.20
C MET A 613 -5.95 -23.50 10.59
N ILE A 614 -5.43 -22.75 11.58
CA ILE A 614 -5.89 -22.79 12.97
C ILE A 614 -7.37 -22.42 13.05
N TYR A 615 -7.76 -21.34 12.36
CA TYR A 615 -9.14 -20.89 12.28
C TYR A 615 -10.07 -21.98 11.72
N ILE A 616 -9.75 -22.56 10.55
CA ILE A 616 -10.55 -23.63 9.93
C ILE A 616 -10.60 -24.87 10.85
N ALA A 617 -9.46 -25.26 11.42
CA ALA A 617 -9.35 -26.44 12.29
C ALA A 617 -10.26 -26.31 13.52
N PHE A 618 -10.25 -25.13 14.16
CA PHE A 618 -11.13 -24.83 15.29
C PHE A 618 -12.60 -24.74 14.86
N ARG A 619 -12.89 -24.00 13.79
CA ARG A 619 -14.26 -23.73 13.32
C ARG A 619 -15.00 -25.00 12.88
N PHE A 620 -14.30 -25.93 12.21
CA PHE A 620 -14.87 -27.13 11.60
C PHE A 620 -14.51 -28.44 12.31
N LYS A 621 -14.10 -28.37 13.60
CA LYS A 621 -13.73 -29.53 14.44
C LYS A 621 -14.72 -30.70 14.39
N ASN A 622 -16.01 -30.41 14.23
CA ASN A 622 -17.09 -31.42 14.29
C ASN A 622 -17.31 -32.25 13.01
N ILE A 623 -16.66 -31.93 11.88
CA ILE A 623 -16.92 -32.59 10.58
C ILE A 623 -15.64 -33.14 9.95
N GLY A 624 -14.48 -32.67 10.41
CA GLY A 624 -13.18 -33.05 9.83
C GLY A 624 -12.02 -32.11 10.15
N GLY A 625 -12.28 -30.94 10.78
CA GLY A 625 -11.29 -30.02 11.35
C GLY A 625 -9.99 -29.91 10.56
N LEU A 626 -8.91 -30.49 11.13
CA LEU A 626 -7.56 -30.53 10.54
C LEU A 626 -7.51 -31.11 9.13
N ALA A 627 -8.26 -32.18 8.85
CA ALA A 627 -8.29 -32.77 7.51
C ALA A 627 -9.00 -31.87 6.49
N GLY A 628 -10.03 -31.12 6.92
CA GLY A 628 -10.65 -30.10 6.07
C GLY A 628 -9.70 -28.94 5.81
N GLY A 629 -9.06 -28.42 6.86
CA GLY A 629 -8.06 -27.35 6.74
C GLY A 629 -6.88 -27.71 5.83
N ALA A 630 -6.33 -28.91 5.97
CA ALA A 630 -5.23 -29.37 5.11
C ALA A 630 -5.63 -29.47 3.63
N MET A 631 -6.87 -29.89 3.33
CA MET A 631 -7.36 -29.96 1.94
C MET A 631 -7.70 -28.57 1.37
N ALA A 632 -8.15 -27.64 2.22
CA ALA A 632 -8.29 -26.25 1.84
C ALA A 632 -6.94 -25.63 1.48
N ILE A 633 -5.89 -25.90 2.25
CA ILE A 633 -4.53 -25.41 1.93
C ILE A 633 -3.98 -26.04 0.64
N LEU A 634 -4.25 -27.31 0.38
CA LEU A 634 -3.88 -27.93 -0.89
C LEU A 634 -4.52 -27.22 -2.08
N ALA A 635 -5.78 -26.79 -1.94
CA ALA A 635 -6.44 -25.95 -2.94
C ALA A 635 -5.78 -24.57 -3.07
N LEU A 636 -5.38 -23.95 -1.95
CA LEU A 636 -4.68 -22.66 -1.97
C LEU A 636 -3.33 -22.72 -2.65
N VAL A 637 -2.57 -23.80 -2.47
CA VAL A 637 -1.29 -23.98 -3.19
C VAL A 637 -1.54 -23.94 -4.70
N ASN A 638 -2.65 -24.50 -5.19
CA ASN A 638 -2.99 -24.41 -6.60
C ASN A 638 -3.28 -22.96 -7.03
N ASP A 639 -4.03 -22.19 -6.23
CA ASP A 639 -4.35 -20.79 -6.55
C ASP A 639 -3.11 -19.90 -6.54
N VAL A 640 -2.23 -20.08 -5.54
CA VAL A 640 -0.93 -19.40 -5.47
C VAL A 640 -0.08 -19.71 -6.68
N MET A 641 -0.05 -20.97 -7.13
CA MET A 641 0.66 -21.35 -8.35
C MET A 641 0.06 -20.69 -9.60
N VAL A 642 -1.27 -20.47 -9.66
CA VAL A 642 -1.89 -19.75 -10.78
C VAL A 642 -1.48 -18.28 -10.81
N ILE A 643 -1.40 -17.62 -9.66
CA ILE A 643 -0.87 -16.24 -9.58
C ILE A 643 0.58 -16.23 -10.06
N PHE A 644 1.43 -17.07 -9.48
CA PHE A 644 2.83 -17.19 -9.87
C PHE A 644 2.99 -17.46 -11.38
N GLY A 645 2.22 -18.41 -11.92
CA GLY A 645 2.22 -18.72 -13.35
C GLY A 645 1.73 -17.57 -14.23
N THR A 646 0.86 -16.70 -13.71
CA THR A 646 0.41 -15.50 -14.44
C THR A 646 1.53 -14.47 -14.54
N PHE A 647 2.28 -14.22 -13.46
CA PHE A 647 3.47 -13.36 -13.51
C PHE A 647 4.52 -13.87 -14.50
N VAL A 648 4.84 -15.16 -14.43
CA VAL A 648 5.76 -15.82 -15.36
C VAL A 648 5.29 -15.68 -16.82
N LEU A 649 4.00 -15.85 -17.08
CA LEU A 649 3.43 -15.75 -18.44
C LEU A 649 3.47 -14.31 -18.97
N LEU A 650 3.19 -13.34 -18.11
CA LEU A 650 3.26 -11.92 -18.45
C LEU A 650 4.70 -11.41 -18.57
N ARG A 651 5.69 -12.18 -18.14
CA ARG A 651 7.07 -11.72 -17.93
C ARG A 651 7.13 -10.47 -17.04
N ALA A 652 6.19 -10.37 -16.11
CA ALA A 652 6.21 -9.33 -15.09
C ALA A 652 7.20 -9.73 -13.99
N PRO A 653 8.06 -8.82 -13.52
CA PRO A 653 8.95 -9.11 -12.41
C PRO A 653 8.14 -9.38 -11.14
N LEU A 654 8.59 -10.31 -10.31
CA LEU A 654 8.02 -10.53 -8.99
C LEU A 654 8.46 -9.39 -8.08
N ASP A 655 7.50 -8.63 -7.55
CA ASP A 655 7.68 -7.42 -6.74
C ASP A 655 6.79 -7.47 -5.46
N GLY A 656 6.71 -6.36 -4.70
CA GLY A 656 5.79 -6.21 -3.60
C GLY A 656 4.32 -6.41 -3.98
N ASN A 657 3.92 -6.06 -5.22
CA ASN A 657 2.56 -6.29 -5.72
C ASN A 657 2.24 -7.78 -5.86
N PHE A 658 3.21 -8.61 -6.28
CA PHE A 658 3.06 -10.06 -6.28
C PHE A 658 2.73 -10.59 -4.87
N ILE A 659 3.44 -10.11 -3.84
CA ILE A 659 3.20 -10.53 -2.45
C ILE A 659 1.84 -10.07 -1.96
N ALA A 660 1.44 -8.82 -2.25
CA ALA A 660 0.13 -8.31 -1.90
C ALA A 660 -0.99 -9.12 -2.57
N ALA A 661 -0.86 -9.43 -3.86
CA ALA A 661 -1.81 -10.28 -4.59
C ALA A 661 -1.88 -11.70 -4.02
N LEU A 662 -0.72 -12.28 -3.66
CA LEU A 662 -0.61 -13.61 -3.09
C LEU A 662 -1.24 -13.70 -1.69
N LEU A 663 -0.98 -12.73 -0.82
CA LEU A 663 -1.64 -12.66 0.50
C LEU A 663 -3.15 -12.46 0.35
N THR A 664 -3.58 -11.61 -0.58
CA THR A 664 -5.00 -11.33 -0.84
C THR A 664 -5.75 -12.58 -1.29
N ILE A 665 -5.20 -13.37 -2.20
CA ILE A 665 -5.87 -14.60 -2.66
C ILE A 665 -6.00 -15.64 -1.54
N LEU A 666 -5.06 -15.67 -0.59
CA LEU A 666 -5.16 -16.55 0.57
C LEU A 666 -6.39 -16.23 1.42
N GLY A 667 -6.74 -14.95 1.56
CA GLY A 667 -7.94 -14.54 2.26
C GLY A 667 -9.22 -14.92 1.50
N TYR A 668 -9.21 -14.65 0.19
CA TYR A 668 -10.38 -14.78 -0.68
C TYR A 668 -10.70 -16.23 -1.10
N SER A 669 -9.73 -17.00 -1.59
CA SER A 669 -9.98 -18.38 -2.03
C SER A 669 -10.45 -19.26 -0.86
N VAL A 670 -9.89 -18.99 0.34
CA VAL A 670 -10.34 -19.68 1.55
C VAL A 670 -11.76 -19.29 1.95
N ASN A 671 -12.15 -18.03 1.77
CA ASN A 671 -13.51 -17.59 2.05
C ASN A 671 -14.51 -18.53 1.38
N ASP A 672 -14.43 -18.71 0.05
CA ASP A 672 -15.33 -19.60 -0.69
C ASP A 672 -15.32 -21.05 -0.17
N THR A 673 -14.13 -21.60 0.13
CA THR A 673 -13.99 -22.93 0.72
C THR A 673 -14.68 -23.03 2.09
N VAL A 674 -14.49 -22.05 2.97
CA VAL A 674 -15.10 -21.97 4.30
C VAL A 674 -16.62 -21.93 4.17
N VAL A 675 -17.14 -21.16 3.22
CA VAL A 675 -18.58 -21.03 3.05
C VAL A 675 -19.21 -22.31 2.46
N ILE A 676 -18.49 -23.08 1.64
CA ILE A 676 -18.90 -24.43 1.19
C ILE A 676 -18.87 -25.41 2.37
N TYR A 677 -17.82 -25.34 3.21
CA TYR A 677 -17.67 -26.22 4.37
C TYR A 677 -18.76 -25.98 5.42
N ASP A 678 -19.18 -24.74 5.63
CA ASP A 678 -20.32 -24.45 6.49
C ASP A 678 -21.62 -25.05 5.94
N ARG A 679 -21.81 -25.05 4.61
CA ARG A 679 -22.97 -25.72 4.02
C ARG A 679 -22.93 -27.24 4.21
N ILE A 680 -21.76 -27.85 4.08
CA ILE A 680 -21.52 -29.27 4.36
C ILE A 680 -21.85 -29.58 5.84
N ARG A 681 -21.42 -28.70 6.76
CA ARG A 681 -21.73 -28.80 8.20
C ARG A 681 -23.23 -28.77 8.47
N GLU A 682 -23.93 -27.81 7.88
CA GLU A 682 -25.35 -27.61 8.05
C GLU A 682 -26.12 -28.84 7.53
N ASN A 683 -25.82 -29.29 6.32
CA ASN A 683 -26.44 -30.47 5.74
C ASN A 683 -26.13 -31.74 6.53
N ARG A 684 -24.94 -31.87 7.14
CA ARG A 684 -24.61 -32.97 8.06
C ARG A 684 -25.48 -32.97 9.31
N LYS A 685 -25.84 -31.81 9.83
CA LYS A 685 -26.75 -31.67 10.97
C LYS A 685 -28.21 -31.96 10.59
N LEU A 686 -28.64 -31.55 9.40
CA LEU A 686 -30.02 -31.73 8.92
C LEU A 686 -30.32 -33.16 8.44
N LEU A 687 -29.44 -33.75 7.64
CA LEU A 687 -29.65 -35.06 6.99
C LEU A 687 -29.12 -36.24 7.84
N GLY A 688 -28.32 -35.95 8.87
CA GLY A 688 -27.71 -36.94 9.75
C GLY A 688 -26.67 -37.84 9.05
N LYS A 689 -26.38 -38.99 9.65
CA LYS A 689 -25.37 -39.95 9.14
C LYS A 689 -25.91 -40.90 8.04
N LYS A 690 -27.17 -40.77 7.64
CA LYS A 690 -27.84 -41.69 6.69
C LYS A 690 -27.36 -41.51 5.24
N VAL A 691 -26.93 -40.30 4.88
CA VAL A 691 -26.41 -39.96 3.55
C VAL A 691 -24.90 -40.19 3.51
N SER A 692 -24.40 -40.75 2.40
CA SER A 692 -22.97 -40.94 2.20
C SER A 692 -22.24 -39.60 2.23
N PHE A 693 -20.99 -39.57 2.71
CA PHE A 693 -20.25 -38.31 2.80
C PHE A 693 -20.08 -37.64 1.42
N GLY A 694 -19.89 -38.44 0.36
CA GLY A 694 -19.78 -37.92 -1.01
C GLY A 694 -21.08 -37.29 -1.52
N GLU A 695 -22.22 -37.94 -1.29
CA GLU A 695 -23.52 -37.41 -1.73
C GLU A 695 -23.91 -36.13 -0.95
N LEU A 696 -23.60 -36.11 0.35
CA LEU A 696 -23.77 -34.91 1.17
C LEU A 696 -22.93 -33.74 0.67
N VAL A 697 -21.66 -33.99 0.32
CA VAL A 697 -20.77 -32.97 -0.26
C VAL A 697 -21.30 -32.50 -1.61
N ASN A 698 -21.71 -33.42 -2.48
CA ASN A 698 -22.24 -33.07 -3.81
C ASN A 698 -23.51 -32.21 -3.73
N GLN A 699 -24.43 -32.53 -2.82
CA GLN A 699 -25.63 -31.73 -2.59
C GLN A 699 -25.28 -30.33 -2.05
N SER A 700 -24.31 -30.25 -1.13
CA SER A 700 -23.87 -28.98 -0.54
C SER A 700 -23.18 -28.07 -1.56
N LEU A 701 -22.39 -28.65 -2.48
CA LEU A 701 -21.77 -27.95 -3.60
C LEU A 701 -22.82 -27.35 -4.53
N ASN A 702 -23.81 -28.14 -4.97
CA ASN A 702 -24.87 -27.63 -5.85
C ASN A 702 -25.69 -26.51 -5.22
N GLN A 703 -25.94 -26.57 -3.91
CA GLN A 703 -26.65 -25.52 -3.19
C GLN A 703 -25.83 -24.24 -3.04
N SER A 704 -24.50 -24.34 -3.00
CA SER A 704 -23.59 -23.20 -2.82
C SER A 704 -23.09 -22.62 -4.16
N LEU A 705 -23.15 -23.40 -5.25
CA LEU A 705 -22.59 -23.08 -6.56
C LEU A 705 -22.98 -21.70 -7.06
N LYS A 706 -24.29 -21.41 -7.07
CA LYS A 706 -24.79 -20.14 -7.60
C LYS A 706 -24.29 -18.95 -6.78
N ARG A 707 -24.19 -19.12 -5.47
CA ARG A 707 -23.68 -18.09 -4.56
C ARG A 707 -22.20 -17.82 -4.83
N THR A 708 -21.37 -18.87 -4.76
CA THR A 708 -19.92 -18.81 -5.03
C THR A 708 -19.59 -18.26 -6.41
N LEU A 709 -20.40 -18.59 -7.42
CA LEU A 709 -20.22 -18.01 -8.75
C LEU A 709 -20.52 -16.51 -8.75
N MET A 710 -21.59 -16.07 -8.07
CA MET A 710 -22.01 -14.67 -8.10
C MET A 710 -21.09 -13.74 -7.32
N THR A 711 -20.59 -14.18 -6.17
CA THR A 711 -19.60 -13.44 -5.37
C THR A 711 -18.31 -13.24 -6.15
N SER A 712 -17.89 -14.28 -6.87
CA SER A 712 -16.71 -14.21 -7.73
C SER A 712 -16.94 -13.40 -8.99
N VAL A 713 -18.12 -13.44 -9.60
CA VAL A 713 -18.45 -12.59 -10.75
C VAL A 713 -18.37 -11.10 -10.37
N THR A 714 -18.93 -10.68 -9.23
CA THR A 714 -18.88 -9.27 -8.83
C THR A 714 -17.45 -8.81 -8.52
N THR A 715 -16.66 -9.66 -7.86
CA THR A 715 -15.27 -9.33 -7.50
C THR A 715 -14.34 -9.35 -8.71
N VAL A 716 -14.46 -10.35 -9.59
CA VAL A 716 -13.74 -10.41 -10.87
C VAL A 716 -14.14 -9.25 -11.78
N THR A 717 -15.41 -8.81 -11.77
CA THR A 717 -15.82 -7.62 -12.54
C THR A 717 -15.10 -6.36 -12.05
N ALA A 718 -14.97 -6.16 -10.73
CA ALA A 718 -14.23 -5.04 -10.18
C ALA A 718 -12.76 -5.06 -10.61
N LEU A 719 -12.09 -6.21 -10.51
CA LEU A 719 -10.70 -6.34 -10.96
C LEU A 719 -10.57 -6.19 -12.47
N ALA A 720 -11.49 -6.73 -13.26
CA ALA A 720 -11.45 -6.61 -14.72
C ALA A 720 -11.55 -5.14 -15.16
N VAL A 721 -12.40 -4.34 -14.48
CA VAL A 721 -12.46 -2.89 -14.70
C VAL A 721 -11.13 -2.24 -14.35
N MET A 722 -10.52 -2.58 -13.20
CA MET A 722 -9.20 -2.07 -12.86
C MET A 722 -8.16 -2.44 -13.91
N CYS A 723 -8.11 -3.68 -14.38
CA CYS A 723 -7.17 -4.10 -15.42
C CYS A 723 -7.36 -3.29 -16.71
N VAL A 724 -8.61 -3.13 -17.16
CA VAL A 724 -8.92 -2.36 -18.38
C VAL A 724 -8.49 -0.90 -18.21
N VAL A 725 -8.84 -0.27 -17.10
CA VAL A 725 -8.47 1.14 -16.85
C VAL A 725 -6.96 1.28 -16.69
N SER A 726 -6.30 0.35 -16.02
CA SER A 726 -4.85 0.37 -15.84
C SER A 726 -4.12 0.28 -17.18
N VAL A 727 -4.54 -0.61 -18.08
CA VAL A 727 -3.99 -0.69 -19.44
C VAL A 727 -4.26 0.57 -20.24
N LEU A 728 -5.45 1.16 -20.12
CA LEU A 728 -5.79 2.38 -20.84
C LEU A 728 -4.96 3.59 -20.39
N TYR A 729 -4.63 3.68 -19.11
CA TYR A 729 -3.89 4.81 -18.52
C TYR A 729 -2.40 4.51 -18.29
N GLY A 730 -1.86 3.40 -18.80
CA GLY A 730 -0.44 3.04 -18.64
C GLY A 730 -0.02 2.70 -17.21
N LEU A 731 -0.94 2.29 -16.34
CA LEU A 731 -0.67 1.99 -14.92
C LEU A 731 -0.20 0.54 -14.75
N GLU A 732 1.03 0.26 -15.16
CA GLU A 732 1.58 -1.10 -15.16
C GLU A 732 1.55 -1.74 -13.76
N SER A 733 1.96 -1.02 -12.72
CA SER A 733 1.96 -1.50 -11.32
C SER A 733 0.58 -1.98 -10.83
N ILE A 734 -0.48 -1.31 -11.27
CA ILE A 734 -1.86 -1.70 -10.92
C ILE A 734 -2.31 -2.89 -11.76
N PHE A 735 -1.92 -2.96 -13.03
CA PHE A 735 -2.23 -4.09 -13.90
C PHE A 735 -1.54 -5.38 -13.42
N THR A 736 -0.24 -5.32 -13.11
CA THR A 736 0.55 -6.45 -12.59
C THR A 736 0.08 -6.90 -11.21
N PHE A 737 -0.58 -6.03 -10.44
CA PHE A 737 -1.31 -6.40 -9.24
C PHE A 737 -2.68 -7.06 -9.53
N ALA A 738 -3.54 -6.37 -10.28
CA ALA A 738 -4.96 -6.72 -10.42
C ALA A 738 -5.19 -7.94 -11.31
N PHE A 739 -4.42 -8.11 -12.38
CA PHE A 739 -4.63 -9.19 -13.34
C PHE A 739 -4.27 -10.57 -12.77
N PRO A 740 -3.11 -10.76 -12.12
CA PRO A 740 -2.80 -12.02 -11.44
C PRO A 740 -3.79 -12.33 -10.31
N LEU A 741 -4.21 -11.32 -9.54
CA LEU A 741 -5.25 -11.50 -8.52
C LEU A 741 -6.58 -11.96 -9.14
N MET A 742 -6.97 -11.41 -10.29
CA MET A 742 -8.16 -11.83 -11.05
C MET A 742 -8.06 -13.31 -11.47
N MET A 743 -6.92 -13.71 -12.04
CA MET A 743 -6.68 -15.11 -12.42
C MET A 743 -6.69 -16.04 -11.20
N GLY A 744 -6.09 -15.59 -10.09
CA GLY A 744 -6.12 -16.27 -8.80
C GLY A 744 -7.56 -16.47 -8.30
N MET A 745 -8.43 -15.47 -8.37
CA MET A 745 -9.83 -15.60 -7.94
C MET A 745 -10.65 -16.51 -8.86
N ILE A 746 -10.42 -16.46 -10.17
CA ILE A 746 -11.05 -17.40 -11.13
C ILE A 746 -10.63 -18.84 -10.79
N SER A 747 -9.35 -19.05 -10.48
CA SER A 747 -8.84 -20.33 -9.98
C SER A 747 -9.50 -20.69 -8.65
N GLY A 748 -9.60 -19.76 -7.70
CA GLY A 748 -10.17 -19.98 -6.36
C GLY A 748 -11.58 -20.56 -6.37
N VAL A 749 -12.43 -20.11 -7.32
CA VAL A 749 -13.76 -20.70 -7.53
C VAL A 749 -13.66 -22.17 -7.93
N TYR A 750 -12.78 -22.46 -8.89
CA TYR A 750 -12.53 -23.82 -9.36
C TYR A 750 -11.96 -24.71 -8.26
N THR A 751 -10.95 -24.24 -7.52
CA THR A 751 -10.27 -25.03 -6.49
C THR A 751 -11.18 -25.27 -5.28
N SER A 752 -11.96 -24.27 -4.87
CA SER A 752 -12.95 -24.39 -3.78
C SER A 752 -14.06 -25.39 -4.11
N LEU A 753 -14.63 -25.32 -5.32
CA LEU A 753 -15.73 -26.21 -5.73
C LEU A 753 -15.25 -27.62 -6.08
N CYS A 754 -14.13 -27.74 -6.81
CA CYS A 754 -13.73 -28.97 -7.47
C CYS A 754 -12.58 -29.70 -6.77
N ILE A 755 -11.61 -29.00 -6.18
CA ILE A 755 -10.41 -29.61 -5.59
C ILE A 755 -10.61 -29.88 -4.11
N SER A 756 -10.83 -28.84 -3.31
CA SER A 756 -10.88 -28.88 -1.85
C SER A 756 -11.86 -29.95 -1.34
N THR A 757 -13.09 -29.91 -1.85
CA THR A 757 -14.16 -30.85 -1.48
C THR A 757 -13.91 -32.27 -1.99
N SER A 758 -13.41 -32.43 -3.22
CA SER A 758 -13.08 -33.74 -3.82
C SER A 758 -11.94 -34.43 -3.08
N ALA A 759 -10.89 -33.68 -2.76
CA ALA A 759 -9.74 -34.13 -2.00
C ALA A 759 -10.17 -34.56 -0.58
N TRP A 760 -11.06 -33.78 0.05
CA TRP A 760 -11.60 -34.13 1.36
C TRP A 760 -12.46 -35.41 1.33
N VAL A 761 -13.29 -35.61 0.30
CA VAL A 761 -14.05 -36.86 0.12
C VAL A 761 -13.11 -38.06 -0.08
N LEU A 762 -12.04 -37.91 -0.86
CA LEU A 762 -11.03 -38.97 -1.07
C LEU A 762 -10.33 -39.35 0.24
N TRP A 763 -9.93 -38.36 1.03
CA TRP A 763 -9.30 -38.57 2.32
C TRP A 763 -10.20 -39.33 3.30
N ASN A 764 -11.47 -38.94 3.40
CA ASN A 764 -12.45 -39.62 4.25
C ASN A 764 -12.77 -41.05 3.77
N GLY A 765 -12.76 -41.27 2.45
CA GLY A 765 -12.91 -42.59 1.85
C GLY A 765 -11.79 -43.56 2.23
N ARG A 766 -10.54 -43.08 2.34
CA ARG A 766 -9.38 -43.90 2.77
C ARG A 766 -9.48 -44.32 4.24
N LYS A 767 -9.86 -43.42 5.15
CA LYS A 767 -10.06 -43.74 6.59
C LYS A 767 -11.14 -44.79 6.83
N THR A 768 -12.20 -44.77 6.01
CA THR A 768 -13.30 -45.74 6.13
C THR A 768 -12.89 -47.14 5.63
N LYS A 769 -11.96 -47.23 4.68
CA LYS A 769 -11.37 -48.49 4.20
C LYS A 769 -10.29 -49.07 5.11
N GLN A 770 -9.60 -48.26 5.91
CA GLN A 770 -8.61 -48.74 6.90
C GLN A 770 -9.23 -49.19 8.23
N LYS A 771 -10.50 -48.81 8.49
CA LYS A 771 -11.27 -49.22 9.68
C LYS A 771 -12.19 -50.41 9.44
N LYS A 772 -12.28 -50.88 8.20
CA LYS A 772 -12.86 -52.17 7.82
C LYS A 772 -11.70 -53.10 7.51
#